data_AF-A0A6N1B315-F1
#
_entry.id   AF-A0A6N1B315-F1
#
_cell.length_a   1.000
_cell.length_b   1.000
_cell.length_c   1.000
_cell.angle_alpha   90.00
_cell.angle_beta   90.00
_cell.angle_gamma   90.00
#
_symmetry.space_group_name_H-M   'P 1'
#
loop_
_entity.id
_entity.type
_entity.pdbx_description
1 polymer ?
#
loop_
_entity_poly.entity_id
_entity_poly.type
_entity_poly.pdbx_seq_one_letter_code
_entity_poly.pdbx_strand_id
1 'polypeptide(L)'
;MTIELPPRVPSINGKLSHGTDIDIIACRRKLDAPDNRVVFGVRWALRPELGFPPNGFYVLRVYENGEADPVFNTDGPLLLPGVVMNHGVATVDKMKIIADARARRPDRSGEAPFGPYFPDDAIPMLVSLAPVLRFAAPRVDRAERLSALNDISSHMGDTHLENTVLSELYWRTGKYPTIDEIKQGDPTRLHDVMSFYREAAVRNLLALAVRFEYAKFLGLGWDDLLPEGLIDQTKIRYRLIVGEGSVAETDPLDGNSVCDPDPPSALRIEPRLGRPVEHPLFAAFKPGKPDAWPRKSQGLPPFCSGDRFPCAPAYAAALFWESPIPPRPKRLLTHGPVLYQVERLQPPVQGQEFEVLPGASRVILRKPPAEGPPPPAWIDAPSMQWPPMEGECSYRVRGVDLFGVVGSRATEDSVTLVDDLSPPPPRLGGSPPLALDVDGAAQRVSVPIEILWDSREDFAAPDCAGFRVAVTWSLQTTRPVIVTRIDHEKLGELSHVQADVTLGDPLAPKGAAIPRDVGRTLAGCRLVTPSSQFLILRDEPTTLGATVRVRKSAGLAPSPGDAVVYATEAASNLVHCSAENRRSPIALTIADAQLEQRGSRPRKAIAIRVSPIVDGTLPPSEALDLYLHFFGASFAATPQGPDLWLFEDLEDRDPRAAMIDQLDQIPNWQAAIMGSPVIAYPRHPDVLSIAIPTEYRGEPIDFHAGVLDLHVTATDGKPNRPPTDTSGLPGNVSAPVSRRIVIRRKAPPPAPKPSRGVKWAKPGARYADDATYELTWERVPGAARYEVERVLEGHFGYQPNALSDDDLRDLAARRLDLFERRSNQVIGPRFTDRLPGRAPTRSLYRVRAISDTEEAGPWSEAIGPIRVPDVRIAPPPNLLRATAPPVVDDRQRRLRLEWTQGGPLDDLGFVVEVSDGAGNDGWRLVADYLPGMLAAEENARFVAELVDQVPGKPTQFRVVAVRHALDPADPWGLARTRIRGLESNEVTAMALGELRPPTDLAARYLGDGAIELTWRNRDEYRWIEVRRRAPGAYGFTRSRCDGDRQRFSDALPAGAKAGEWHYELVAIGYGRQAHGGDIVLTV
;
A
#
# COMPACT_ATOMS: atom_id res chain seq x y z
N MET A 1 -27.01 62.12 -20.89
CA MET A 1 -26.62 61.57 -22.21
C MET A 1 -27.29 60.21 -22.35
N THR A 2 -28.36 60.16 -23.14
CA THR A 2 -29.04 58.92 -23.51
C THR A 2 -28.10 58.16 -24.46
N ILE A 3 -27.28 57.27 -23.90
CA ILE A 3 -26.53 56.32 -24.72
C ILE A 3 -27.57 55.30 -25.14
N GLU A 4 -28.15 55.47 -26.33
CA GLU A 4 -28.87 54.39 -26.98
C GLU A 4 -27.89 53.23 -27.06
N LEU A 5 -28.18 52.13 -26.35
CA LEU A 5 -27.55 50.84 -26.62
C LEU A 5 -27.71 50.60 -28.13
N PRO A 6 -26.63 50.72 -28.94
CA PRO A 6 -26.79 50.68 -30.38
C PRO A 6 -27.45 49.34 -30.70
N PRO A 7 -28.54 49.32 -31.48
CA PRO A 7 -28.97 48.06 -32.04
C PRO A 7 -27.76 47.51 -32.83
N ARG A 8 -27.24 46.35 -32.43
CA ARG A 8 -26.52 45.48 -33.38
C ARG A 8 -27.44 45.01 -34.51
N VAL A 9 -28.72 45.37 -34.44
CA VAL A 9 -29.67 45.26 -35.55
C VAL A 9 -29.14 46.17 -36.67
N PRO A 10 -28.76 45.65 -37.85
CA PRO A 10 -28.66 46.49 -39.04
C PRO A 10 -29.97 47.27 -39.11
N SER A 11 -29.92 48.59 -39.33
CA SER A 11 -31.12 49.42 -39.39
C SER A 11 -32.21 48.67 -40.15
N ILE A 12 -33.40 48.52 -39.55
CA ILE A 12 -34.58 47.84 -40.15
C ILE A 12 -34.97 48.44 -41.52
N ASN A 13 -34.28 49.48 -41.97
CA ASN A 13 -34.24 49.96 -43.36
C ASN A 13 -33.79 48.88 -44.38
N GLY A 14 -33.14 47.79 -43.96
CA GLY A 14 -32.97 46.60 -44.78
C GLY A 14 -34.27 45.80 -44.86
N LYS A 15 -34.76 45.50 -46.08
CA LYS A 15 -35.96 44.66 -46.28
C LYS A 15 -35.79 43.32 -45.54
N LEU A 16 -36.61 43.05 -44.53
CA LEU A 16 -36.66 41.75 -43.86
C LEU A 16 -37.04 40.67 -44.87
N SER A 17 -36.32 39.54 -44.87
CA SER A 17 -36.60 38.43 -45.79
C SER A 17 -37.64 37.48 -45.20
N HIS A 18 -38.77 37.31 -45.89
CA HIS A 18 -39.79 36.32 -45.51
C HIS A 18 -39.20 34.90 -45.46
N GLY A 19 -39.57 34.15 -44.43
CA GLY A 19 -39.10 32.80 -44.12
C GLY A 19 -37.74 32.75 -43.40
N THR A 20 -36.86 33.73 -43.61
CA THR A 20 -35.52 33.75 -42.98
C THR A 20 -35.47 34.66 -41.76
N ASP A 21 -35.95 35.90 -41.90
CA ASP A 21 -35.89 36.91 -40.83
C ASP A 21 -37.20 37.01 -40.06
N ILE A 22 -38.31 36.81 -40.76
CA ILE A 22 -39.66 36.83 -40.23
C ILE A 22 -40.53 35.82 -40.98
N ASP A 23 -41.46 35.18 -40.29
CA ASP A 23 -42.32 34.15 -40.86
C ASP A 23 -43.70 34.19 -40.21
N ILE A 24 -44.73 33.80 -40.96
CA ILE A 24 -46.11 33.74 -40.48
C ILE A 24 -46.76 32.46 -41.01
N ILE A 25 -47.48 31.76 -40.12
CA ILE A 25 -48.31 30.62 -40.46
C ILE A 25 -49.72 30.86 -39.92
N ALA A 26 -50.69 30.23 -40.55
CA ALA A 26 -52.05 30.19 -40.07
C ALA A 26 -52.60 28.77 -40.21
N CYS A 27 -53.37 28.35 -39.21
CA CYS A 27 -53.96 27.03 -39.08
C CYS A 27 -55.48 27.16 -39.05
N ARG A 28 -56.20 26.42 -39.90
CA ARG A 28 -57.67 26.43 -39.91
C ARG A 28 -58.20 25.35 -38.97
N ARG A 29 -59.13 25.69 -38.09
CA ARG A 29 -59.91 24.73 -37.30
C ARG A 29 -61.40 25.01 -37.46
N LYS A 30 -62.16 23.94 -37.71
CA LYS A 30 -63.62 23.98 -37.66
C LYS A 30 -64.05 23.76 -36.21
N LEU A 31 -64.91 24.62 -35.69
CA LEU A 31 -65.43 24.49 -34.34
C LEU A 31 -66.58 23.48 -34.32
N ASP A 32 -66.67 22.67 -33.27
CA ASP A 32 -67.80 21.76 -33.00
C ASP A 32 -69.02 22.54 -32.46
N ALA A 33 -69.32 23.67 -33.10
CA ALA A 33 -70.46 24.53 -32.79
C ALA A 33 -71.55 24.34 -33.85
N PRO A 34 -72.84 24.46 -33.49
CA PRO A 34 -73.97 24.23 -34.40
C PRO A 34 -74.00 25.18 -35.63
N ASP A 35 -73.21 26.24 -35.61
CA ASP A 35 -73.09 27.28 -36.65
C ASP A 35 -71.94 27.05 -37.65
N ASN A 36 -71.18 25.95 -37.53
CA ASN A 36 -70.01 25.65 -38.38
C ASN A 36 -68.96 26.79 -38.42
N ARG A 37 -68.82 27.59 -37.36
CA ARG A 37 -67.79 28.64 -37.31
C ARG A 37 -66.38 28.09 -37.55
N VAL A 38 -65.58 28.89 -38.24
CA VAL A 38 -64.17 28.60 -38.55
C VAL A 38 -63.29 29.60 -37.82
N VAL A 39 -62.29 29.07 -37.10
CA VAL A 39 -61.26 29.87 -36.44
C VAL A 39 -59.90 29.61 -37.09
N PHE A 40 -59.08 30.64 -37.17
CA PHE A 40 -57.70 30.54 -37.61
C PHE A 40 -56.73 30.85 -36.48
N GLY A 41 -55.86 29.90 -36.16
CA GLY A 41 -54.74 30.12 -35.26
C GLY A 41 -53.61 30.72 -36.07
N VAL A 42 -53.38 32.02 -35.94
CA VAL A 42 -52.34 32.75 -36.66
C VAL A 42 -51.12 32.88 -35.76
N ARG A 43 -49.95 32.48 -36.23
CA ARG A 43 -48.69 32.57 -35.48
C ARG A 43 -47.59 33.16 -36.35
N TRP A 44 -46.77 34.02 -35.77
CA TRP A 44 -45.59 34.52 -36.44
C TRP A 44 -44.35 34.43 -35.56
N ALA A 45 -43.19 34.41 -36.19
CA ALA A 45 -41.90 34.35 -35.54
C ALA A 45 -40.92 35.29 -36.22
N LEU A 46 -39.88 35.64 -35.48
CA LEU A 46 -38.78 36.47 -35.94
C LEU A 46 -37.48 35.87 -35.43
N ARG A 47 -36.38 36.20 -36.11
CA ARG A 47 -35.05 35.86 -35.62
C ARG A 47 -34.76 36.55 -34.28
N PRO A 48 -34.16 35.85 -33.30
CA PRO A 48 -33.85 36.44 -32.00
C PRO A 48 -32.95 37.67 -32.09
N GLU A 49 -32.08 37.75 -33.10
CA GLU A 49 -31.19 38.89 -33.30
C GLU A 49 -31.93 40.20 -33.66
N LEU A 50 -33.16 40.12 -34.18
CA LEU A 50 -33.95 41.29 -34.56
C LEU A 50 -34.61 41.95 -33.35
N GLY A 51 -34.92 41.17 -32.30
CA GLY A 51 -35.67 41.64 -31.14
C GLY A 51 -37.11 42.05 -31.45
N PHE A 52 -37.88 42.39 -30.42
CA PHE A 52 -39.26 42.84 -30.61
C PHE A 52 -39.29 44.25 -31.24
N PRO A 53 -40.14 44.49 -32.26
CA PRO A 53 -40.20 45.77 -32.95
C PRO A 53 -40.77 46.88 -32.06
N PRO A 54 -40.25 48.13 -32.15
CA PRO A 54 -40.70 49.26 -31.31
C PRO A 54 -42.15 49.65 -31.55
N ASN A 55 -42.66 49.44 -32.77
CA ASN A 55 -44.04 49.75 -33.14
C ASN A 55 -44.93 48.49 -33.15
N GLY A 56 -44.50 47.38 -32.54
CA GLY A 56 -45.27 46.14 -32.48
C GLY A 56 -45.52 45.48 -33.85
N PHE A 57 -46.54 44.61 -33.86
CA PHE A 57 -46.96 43.85 -35.04
C PHE A 57 -48.38 44.26 -35.47
N TYR A 58 -48.59 44.41 -36.78
CA TYR A 58 -49.92 44.51 -37.37
C TYR A 58 -50.19 43.26 -38.21
N VAL A 59 -51.35 42.64 -38.03
CA VAL A 59 -51.76 41.48 -38.82
C VAL A 59 -53.02 41.83 -39.59
N LEU A 60 -52.94 41.72 -40.91
CA LEU A 60 -54.05 41.92 -41.81
C LEU A 60 -54.50 40.58 -42.37
N ARG A 61 -55.81 40.35 -42.39
CA ARG A 61 -56.46 39.31 -43.16
C ARG A 61 -56.66 39.84 -44.57
N VAL A 62 -56.08 39.19 -45.57
CA VAL A 62 -56.15 39.57 -46.99
C VAL A 62 -57.04 38.56 -47.73
N TYR A 63 -58.11 39.05 -48.34
CA TYR A 63 -59.06 38.23 -49.09
C TYR A 63 -58.65 38.06 -50.55
N GLU A 64 -59.31 37.15 -51.27
CA GLU A 64 -59.02 36.86 -52.69
C GLU A 64 -59.23 38.09 -53.61
N ASN A 65 -60.18 38.97 -53.27
CA ASN A 65 -60.43 40.22 -53.99
C ASN A 65 -59.36 41.32 -53.73
N GLY A 66 -58.39 41.06 -52.85
CA GLY A 66 -57.32 41.99 -52.48
C GLY A 66 -57.68 42.96 -51.36
N GLU A 67 -58.90 42.93 -50.84
CA GLU A 67 -59.28 43.67 -49.62
C GLU A 67 -58.51 43.13 -48.41
N ALA A 68 -58.23 43.99 -47.44
CA ALA A 68 -57.47 43.64 -46.26
C ALA A 68 -58.09 44.25 -45.00
N ASP A 69 -58.42 43.40 -44.03
CA ASP A 69 -59.00 43.78 -42.73
C ASP A 69 -58.01 43.51 -41.59
N PRO A 70 -57.98 44.33 -40.53
CA PRO A 70 -57.21 43.98 -39.34
C PRO A 70 -57.80 42.74 -38.65
N VAL A 71 -56.93 41.81 -38.22
CA VAL A 71 -57.32 40.56 -37.55
C VAL A 71 -57.87 40.79 -36.14
N PHE A 72 -57.43 41.87 -35.48
CA PHE A 72 -57.82 42.20 -34.12
C PHE A 72 -58.29 43.65 -34.04
N ASN A 73 -59.34 43.87 -33.24
CA ASN A 73 -60.04 45.15 -33.14
C ASN A 73 -59.36 46.08 -32.12
N THR A 74 -58.03 46.23 -32.21
CA THR A 74 -57.29 47.19 -31.39
C THR A 74 -56.93 48.40 -32.23
N ASP A 75 -57.10 49.59 -31.68
CA ASP A 75 -56.76 50.90 -32.29
C ASP A 75 -55.24 51.09 -32.56
N GLY A 76 -54.46 50.01 -32.63
CA GLY A 76 -53.00 50.04 -32.74
C GLY A 76 -52.36 48.64 -32.83
N PRO A 77 -51.03 48.59 -32.88
CA PRO A 77 -50.27 47.36 -33.06
C PRO A 77 -50.20 46.49 -31.80
N LEU A 78 -49.96 45.19 -31.98
CA LEU A 78 -49.64 44.30 -30.88
C LEU A 78 -48.22 44.56 -30.36
N LEU A 79 -48.14 45.24 -29.22
CA LEU A 79 -46.90 45.46 -28.49
C LEU A 79 -46.55 44.24 -27.61
N LEU A 80 -45.30 44.19 -27.15
CA LEU A 80 -44.89 43.27 -26.09
C LEU A 80 -45.71 43.57 -24.81
N PRO A 81 -46.19 42.56 -24.06
CA PRO A 81 -47.10 42.78 -22.94
C PRO A 81 -46.47 43.64 -21.85
N GLY A 82 -47.27 44.55 -21.29
CA GLY A 82 -46.83 45.48 -20.26
C GLY A 82 -46.13 46.73 -20.78
N VAL A 83 -45.76 46.79 -22.07
CA VAL A 83 -45.09 47.95 -22.65
C VAL A 83 -46.05 49.13 -22.77
N VAL A 84 -45.67 50.24 -22.17
CA VAL A 84 -46.32 51.55 -22.32
C VAL A 84 -45.33 52.50 -22.98
N MET A 85 -45.73 53.11 -24.09
CA MET A 85 -44.90 54.07 -24.83
C MET A 85 -45.21 55.50 -24.38
N ASN A 86 -44.25 56.16 -23.74
CA ASN A 86 -44.35 57.55 -23.30
C ASN A 86 -43.27 58.39 -24.00
N HIS A 87 -43.67 59.28 -24.91
CA HIS A 87 -42.76 60.15 -25.68
C HIS A 87 -41.59 59.41 -26.36
N GLY A 88 -41.83 58.20 -26.87
CA GLY A 88 -40.84 57.39 -27.57
C GLY A 88 -39.97 56.49 -26.66
N VAL A 89 -40.11 56.58 -25.34
CA VAL A 89 -39.47 55.69 -24.36
C VAL A 89 -40.48 54.63 -23.91
N ALA A 90 -40.06 53.37 -23.90
CA ALA A 90 -40.86 52.24 -23.43
C ALA A 90 -40.63 52.02 -21.92
N THR A 91 -41.71 51.80 -21.18
CA THR A 91 -41.66 51.32 -19.78
C THR A 91 -42.48 50.04 -19.64
N VAL A 92 -42.12 49.12 -18.74
CA VAL A 92 -42.90 47.89 -18.52
C VAL A 92 -43.65 47.94 -17.19
N ASP A 93 -44.98 48.05 -17.28
CA ASP A 93 -45.90 48.12 -16.15
C ASP A 93 -46.53 46.74 -15.86
N LYS A 94 -46.40 46.27 -14.61
CA LYS A 94 -46.95 44.99 -14.14
C LYS A 94 -48.48 44.91 -14.22
N MET A 95 -49.20 46.02 -13.99
CA MET A 95 -50.66 46.08 -14.15
C MET A 95 -51.06 46.02 -15.61
N LYS A 96 -50.26 46.62 -16.50
CA LYS A 96 -50.46 46.50 -17.94
C LYS A 96 -50.18 45.08 -18.45
N ILE A 97 -49.22 44.35 -17.86
CA ILE A 97 -49.03 42.91 -18.14
C ILE A 97 -50.32 42.12 -17.85
N ILE A 98 -50.96 42.37 -16.71
CA ILE A 98 -52.23 41.71 -16.33
C ILE A 98 -53.34 42.08 -17.31
N ALA A 99 -53.47 43.37 -17.64
CA ALA A 99 -54.47 43.84 -18.58
C ALA A 99 -54.27 43.23 -19.97
N ASP A 100 -53.03 43.16 -20.46
CA ASP A 100 -52.70 42.56 -21.76
C ASP A 100 -52.94 41.04 -21.76
N ALA A 101 -52.59 40.34 -20.67
CA ALA A 101 -52.87 38.91 -20.54
C ALA A 101 -54.37 38.60 -20.61
N ARG A 102 -55.22 39.48 -20.04
CA ARG A 102 -56.68 39.35 -20.10
C ARG A 102 -57.25 39.76 -21.46
N ALA A 103 -56.74 40.83 -22.05
CA ALA A 103 -57.21 41.36 -23.34
C ALA A 103 -56.89 40.42 -24.51
N ARG A 104 -55.89 39.54 -24.36
CA ARG A 104 -55.48 38.56 -25.38
C ARG A 104 -56.17 37.20 -25.23
N ARG A 105 -57.23 37.13 -24.43
CA ARG A 105 -58.11 35.96 -24.35
C ARG A 105 -59.28 36.13 -25.32
N PRO A 106 -59.85 35.03 -25.83
CA PRO A 106 -61.13 35.08 -26.51
C PRO A 106 -62.21 35.65 -25.58
N ASP A 107 -63.16 36.41 -26.14
CA ASP A 107 -64.14 37.20 -25.40
C ASP A 107 -65.02 36.33 -24.46
N ARG A 108 -65.41 36.89 -23.31
CA ARG A 108 -65.99 36.22 -22.14
C ARG A 108 -67.47 35.83 -22.30
N SER A 109 -67.98 35.60 -23.51
CA SER A 109 -69.40 35.30 -23.75
C SER A 109 -69.87 33.90 -23.28
N GLY A 110 -69.07 33.19 -22.48
CA GLY A 110 -69.38 31.85 -21.96
C GLY A 110 -69.06 30.71 -22.93
N GLU A 111 -68.48 31.01 -24.09
CA GLU A 111 -68.03 30.01 -25.05
C GLU A 111 -66.68 29.40 -24.64
N ALA A 112 -66.48 28.14 -25.03
CA ALA A 112 -65.19 27.50 -24.85
C ALA A 112 -64.13 28.21 -25.71
N PRO A 113 -62.95 28.49 -25.16
CA PRO A 113 -61.84 29.14 -25.86
C PRO A 113 -61.39 28.28 -27.05
N PHE A 114 -61.08 28.91 -28.17
CA PHE A 114 -60.81 28.23 -29.44
C PHE A 114 -59.41 27.56 -29.51
N GLY A 115 -58.47 28.03 -28.69
CA GLY A 115 -57.12 27.49 -28.54
C GLY A 115 -56.52 27.78 -27.15
N PRO A 116 -55.26 27.41 -26.88
CA PRO A 116 -54.65 27.54 -25.56
C PRO A 116 -54.47 29.01 -25.16
N TYR A 117 -54.65 29.28 -23.86
CA TYR A 117 -54.54 30.60 -23.21
C TYR A 117 -54.22 30.40 -21.73
N PHE A 118 -53.70 31.43 -21.07
CA PHE A 118 -53.43 31.38 -19.62
C PHE A 118 -54.72 31.55 -18.81
N PRO A 119 -55.03 30.63 -17.87
CA PRO A 119 -56.13 30.83 -16.92
C PRO A 119 -55.84 31.96 -15.92
N ASP A 120 -56.85 32.42 -15.18
CA ASP A 120 -56.74 33.60 -14.29
C ASP A 120 -55.76 33.40 -13.13
N ASP A 121 -55.68 32.19 -12.60
CA ASP A 121 -54.73 31.75 -11.57
C ASP A 121 -53.28 31.69 -12.09
N ALA A 122 -53.06 31.58 -13.41
CA ALA A 122 -51.73 31.62 -14.02
C ALA A 122 -51.23 33.05 -14.31
N ILE A 123 -52.08 34.09 -14.27
CA ILE A 123 -51.66 35.48 -14.53
C ILE A 123 -50.55 35.96 -13.58
N PRO A 124 -50.56 35.68 -12.26
CA PRO A 124 -49.47 36.07 -11.36
C PRO A 124 -48.09 35.52 -11.77
N MET A 125 -48.05 34.38 -12.47
CA MET A 125 -46.82 33.82 -13.05
C MET A 125 -46.34 34.68 -14.22
N LEU A 126 -47.22 35.16 -15.09
CA LEU A 126 -46.85 36.04 -16.22
C LEU A 126 -46.25 37.38 -15.75
N VAL A 127 -46.73 37.90 -14.62
CA VAL A 127 -46.16 39.11 -14.00
C VAL A 127 -44.71 38.90 -13.55
N SER A 128 -44.31 37.65 -13.26
CA SER A 128 -42.92 37.33 -12.92
C SER A 128 -41.95 37.51 -14.09
N LEU A 129 -42.46 37.54 -15.35
CA LEU A 129 -41.67 37.82 -16.54
C LEU A 129 -41.32 39.31 -16.70
N ALA A 130 -41.81 40.20 -15.82
CA ALA A 130 -41.54 41.64 -15.92
C ALA A 130 -40.05 42.00 -16.10
N PRO A 131 -39.07 41.39 -15.38
CA PRO A 131 -37.65 41.66 -15.62
C PRO A 131 -37.20 41.27 -17.03
N VAL A 132 -37.65 40.11 -17.53
CA VAL A 132 -37.35 39.62 -18.88
C VAL A 132 -37.97 40.55 -19.94
N LEU A 133 -39.22 40.94 -19.75
CA LEU A 133 -39.94 41.87 -20.63
C LEU A 133 -39.25 43.24 -20.68
N ARG A 134 -38.74 43.77 -19.56
CA ARG A 134 -37.97 45.04 -19.53
C ARG A 134 -36.68 44.99 -20.35
N PHE A 135 -35.99 43.86 -20.33
CA PHE A 135 -34.77 43.69 -21.12
C PHE A 135 -35.06 43.42 -22.59
N ALA A 136 -36.13 42.68 -22.90
CA ALA A 136 -36.54 42.38 -24.27
C ALA A 136 -37.23 43.56 -24.99
N ALA A 137 -37.95 44.41 -24.25
CA ALA A 137 -38.68 45.53 -24.80
C ALA A 137 -37.74 46.53 -25.51
N PRO A 138 -38.10 46.98 -26.72
CA PRO A 138 -37.35 47.99 -27.44
C PRO A 138 -37.46 49.35 -26.75
N ARG A 139 -36.44 50.21 -26.86
CA ARG A 139 -36.44 51.60 -26.37
C ARG A 139 -36.75 51.79 -24.87
N VAL A 140 -36.46 50.80 -24.02
CA VAL A 140 -36.53 50.95 -22.56
C VAL A 140 -35.38 51.79 -22.03
N ASP A 141 -35.67 52.69 -21.09
CA ASP A 141 -34.67 53.54 -20.46
C ASP A 141 -33.58 52.73 -19.75
N ARG A 142 -32.34 53.24 -19.78
CA ARG A 142 -31.19 52.57 -19.17
C ARG A 142 -31.38 52.42 -17.66
N ALA A 143 -31.95 53.40 -16.96
CA ALA A 143 -32.14 53.32 -15.51
C ALA A 143 -33.16 52.23 -15.16
N GLU A 144 -34.21 52.06 -15.96
CA GLU A 144 -35.19 50.99 -15.78
C GLU A 144 -34.55 49.61 -15.97
N ARG A 145 -33.74 49.40 -17.00
CA ARG A 145 -33.00 48.13 -17.19
C ARG A 145 -31.98 47.88 -16.08
N LEU A 146 -31.27 48.92 -15.65
CA LEU A 146 -30.31 48.82 -14.55
C LEU A 146 -30.99 48.40 -13.24
N SER A 147 -32.18 48.93 -12.97
CA SER A 147 -32.99 48.55 -11.80
C SER A 147 -33.42 47.09 -11.85
N ALA A 148 -33.70 46.56 -13.04
CA ALA A 148 -34.14 45.19 -13.27
C ALA A 148 -32.98 44.18 -13.42
N LEU A 149 -31.71 44.62 -13.40
CA LEU A 149 -30.56 43.76 -13.70
C LEU A 149 -30.38 42.61 -12.69
N ASN A 150 -30.59 42.88 -11.39
CA ASN A 150 -30.52 41.83 -10.36
C ASN A 150 -31.65 40.80 -10.57
N ASP A 151 -32.85 41.29 -10.84
CA ASP A 151 -34.04 40.45 -11.04
C ASP A 151 -33.89 39.55 -12.27
N ILE A 152 -33.37 40.08 -13.39
CA ILE A 152 -33.17 39.24 -14.59
C ILE A 152 -32.00 38.27 -14.44
N SER A 153 -30.92 38.67 -13.75
CA SER A 153 -29.80 37.77 -13.47
C SER A 153 -30.27 36.57 -12.65
N SER A 154 -31.01 36.85 -11.57
CA SER A 154 -31.61 35.81 -10.73
C SER A 154 -32.63 34.96 -11.49
N HIS A 155 -33.49 35.57 -12.31
CA HIS A 155 -34.46 34.84 -13.13
C HIS A 155 -33.79 33.87 -14.12
N MET A 156 -32.63 34.25 -14.64
CA MET A 156 -31.85 33.48 -15.61
C MET A 156 -30.70 32.69 -14.98
N GLY A 157 -30.65 32.53 -13.66
CA GLY A 157 -29.64 31.74 -12.94
C GLY A 157 -28.20 32.22 -13.14
N ASP A 158 -27.95 33.53 -13.19
CA ASP A 158 -26.60 34.11 -13.30
C ASP A 158 -25.77 33.63 -14.52
N THR A 159 -26.46 33.24 -15.59
CA THR A 159 -25.88 32.74 -16.86
C THR A 159 -24.81 33.64 -17.53
N HIS A 160 -24.67 34.91 -17.11
CA HIS A 160 -23.58 35.78 -17.57
C HIS A 160 -22.19 35.32 -17.10
N LEU A 161 -22.11 34.52 -16.03
CA LEU A 161 -20.87 33.97 -15.50
C LEU A 161 -20.32 32.83 -16.37
N GLU A 162 -21.23 32.05 -16.96
CA GLU A 162 -20.92 30.94 -17.86
C GLU A 162 -20.69 31.39 -19.31
N ASN A 163 -21.08 32.63 -19.65
CA ASN A 163 -20.86 33.16 -20.98
C ASN A 163 -19.36 33.29 -21.24
N THR A 164 -18.84 32.47 -22.15
CA THR A 164 -17.40 32.45 -22.41
C THR A 164 -16.84 33.69 -23.05
N VAL A 165 -17.64 34.46 -23.77
CA VAL A 165 -17.17 35.74 -24.31
C VAL A 165 -16.98 36.71 -23.15
N LEU A 166 -17.95 36.82 -22.23
CA LEU A 166 -17.81 37.63 -21.01
C LEU A 166 -16.70 37.08 -20.09
N SER A 167 -16.55 35.75 -20.00
CA SER A 167 -15.52 35.10 -19.20
C SER A 167 -14.10 35.35 -19.72
N GLU A 168 -13.91 35.20 -21.04
CA GLU A 168 -12.64 35.51 -21.70
C GLU A 168 -12.30 37.00 -21.65
N LEU A 169 -13.30 37.88 -21.68
CA LEU A 169 -13.12 39.33 -21.60
C LEU A 169 -12.88 39.83 -20.17
N TYR A 170 -13.57 39.26 -19.17
CA TYR A 170 -13.68 39.89 -17.84
C TYR A 170 -13.41 38.96 -16.63
N TRP A 171 -13.61 37.63 -16.71
CA TRP A 171 -13.63 36.73 -15.52
C TRP A 171 -12.36 35.89 -15.30
N ARG A 172 -11.27 36.09 -16.06
CA ARG A 172 -10.03 35.27 -16.12
C ARG A 172 -9.36 34.86 -14.79
N THR A 173 -9.79 35.36 -13.63
CA THR A 173 -9.15 35.20 -12.31
C THR A 173 -9.93 34.33 -11.31
N GLY A 174 -10.93 33.55 -11.74
CA GLY A 174 -11.55 32.49 -10.94
C GLY A 174 -12.53 32.94 -9.85
N LYS A 175 -12.61 34.25 -9.55
CA LYS A 175 -13.67 34.82 -8.71
C LYS A 175 -14.68 35.58 -9.59
N TYR A 176 -15.86 35.00 -9.74
CA TYR A 176 -16.97 35.61 -10.45
C TYR A 176 -17.53 36.79 -9.65
N PRO A 177 -17.65 37.97 -10.27
CA PRO A 177 -18.15 39.15 -9.58
C PRO A 177 -19.68 39.19 -9.55
N THR A 178 -20.23 39.76 -8.49
CA THR A 178 -21.69 39.92 -8.33
C THR A 178 -22.25 41.01 -9.24
N ILE A 179 -23.57 41.00 -9.51
CA ILE A 179 -24.20 42.08 -10.28
C ILE A 179 -23.99 43.45 -9.63
N ASP A 180 -24.00 43.53 -8.29
CA ASP A 180 -23.77 44.81 -7.60
C ASP A 180 -22.33 45.31 -7.79
N GLU A 181 -21.34 44.41 -7.82
CA GLU A 181 -19.96 44.74 -8.20
C GLU A 181 -19.85 45.15 -9.68
N ILE A 182 -20.63 44.54 -10.57
CA ILE A 182 -20.71 44.93 -11.99
C ILE A 182 -21.30 46.33 -12.14
N LYS A 183 -22.35 46.66 -11.38
CA LYS A 183 -23.00 47.99 -11.38
C LYS A 183 -22.07 49.10 -10.88
N GLN A 184 -21.21 48.79 -9.92
CA GLN A 184 -20.25 49.73 -9.33
C GLN A 184 -18.91 49.78 -10.09
N GLY A 185 -18.66 48.80 -10.98
CA GLY A 185 -17.41 48.63 -11.71
C GLY A 185 -17.35 49.34 -13.08
N ASP A 186 -16.61 48.75 -14.02
CA ASP A 186 -16.39 49.29 -15.37
C ASP A 186 -17.72 49.45 -16.14
N PRO A 187 -18.07 50.67 -16.61
CA PRO A 187 -19.26 50.92 -17.42
C PRO A 187 -19.37 50.06 -18.69
N THR A 188 -18.24 49.67 -19.27
CA THR A 188 -18.15 48.80 -20.46
C THR A 188 -18.62 47.39 -20.13
N ARG A 189 -18.14 46.86 -18.99
CA ARG A 189 -18.54 45.56 -18.48
C ARG A 189 -20.02 45.51 -18.12
N LEU A 190 -20.53 46.56 -17.47
CA LEU A 190 -21.96 46.69 -17.19
C LEU A 190 -22.79 46.72 -18.48
N HIS A 191 -22.35 47.46 -19.49
CA HIS A 191 -22.99 47.53 -20.79
C HIS A 191 -23.06 46.17 -21.51
N ASP A 192 -21.97 45.40 -21.47
CA ASP A 192 -21.90 44.08 -22.12
C ASP A 192 -22.76 43.04 -21.40
N VAL A 193 -22.79 43.07 -20.06
CA VAL A 193 -23.68 42.21 -19.26
C VAL A 193 -25.15 42.57 -19.51
N MET A 194 -25.49 43.85 -19.58
CA MET A 194 -26.84 44.28 -19.94
C MET A 194 -27.23 43.88 -21.37
N SER A 195 -26.28 43.92 -22.31
CA SER A 195 -26.49 43.48 -23.70
C SER A 195 -26.68 41.96 -23.77
N PHE A 196 -25.89 41.19 -23.03
CA PHE A 196 -26.07 39.75 -22.87
C PHE A 196 -27.47 39.41 -22.34
N TYR A 197 -27.90 40.07 -21.26
CA TYR A 197 -29.23 39.82 -20.69
C TYR A 197 -30.38 40.26 -21.59
N ARG A 198 -30.18 41.30 -22.42
CA ARG A 198 -31.14 41.65 -23.47
C ARG A 198 -31.27 40.55 -24.51
N GLU A 199 -30.16 40.04 -25.03
CA GLU A 199 -30.18 38.94 -26.01
C GLU A 199 -30.77 37.66 -25.40
N ALA A 200 -30.40 37.33 -24.16
CA ALA A 200 -30.94 36.21 -23.41
C ALA A 200 -32.45 36.36 -23.16
N ALA A 201 -32.91 37.56 -22.81
CA ALA A 201 -34.32 37.86 -22.61
C ALA A 201 -35.15 37.64 -23.88
N VAL A 202 -34.70 38.18 -25.01
CA VAL A 202 -35.38 37.98 -26.30
C VAL A 202 -35.43 36.51 -26.66
N ARG A 203 -34.31 35.79 -26.55
CA ARG A 203 -34.25 34.34 -26.82
C ARG A 203 -35.17 33.54 -25.89
N ASN A 204 -35.20 33.88 -24.61
CA ASN A 204 -36.06 33.22 -23.62
C ASN A 204 -37.55 33.43 -23.95
N LEU A 205 -37.97 34.66 -24.24
CA LEU A 205 -39.36 34.94 -24.61
C LEU A 205 -39.76 34.26 -25.92
N LEU A 206 -38.87 34.24 -26.92
CA LEU A 206 -39.14 33.51 -28.17
C LEU A 206 -39.19 31.99 -27.98
N ALA A 207 -38.38 31.44 -27.06
CA ALA A 207 -38.44 30.03 -26.68
C ALA A 207 -39.75 29.71 -25.93
N LEU A 208 -40.20 30.59 -25.03
CA LEU A 208 -41.52 30.46 -24.39
C LEU A 208 -42.64 30.54 -25.42
N ALA A 209 -42.54 31.43 -26.40
CA ALA A 209 -43.48 31.57 -27.51
C ALA A 209 -43.56 30.34 -28.43
N VAL A 210 -42.80 29.27 -28.18
CA VAL A 210 -43.04 27.95 -28.78
C VAL A 210 -44.42 27.44 -28.40
N ARG A 211 -44.82 27.63 -27.15
CA ARG A 211 -46.19 27.42 -26.66
C ARG A 211 -47.09 28.53 -27.16
N PHE A 212 -48.22 28.17 -27.75
CA PHE A 212 -49.06 29.14 -28.45
C PHE A 212 -49.74 30.15 -27.51
N GLU A 213 -50.05 29.77 -26.27
CA GLU A 213 -50.54 30.68 -25.23
C GLU A 213 -49.51 31.76 -24.86
N TYR A 214 -48.23 31.42 -24.81
CA TYR A 214 -47.14 32.39 -24.64
C TYR A 214 -46.97 33.23 -25.91
N ALA A 215 -47.11 32.64 -27.10
CA ALA A 215 -47.08 33.40 -28.35
C ALA A 215 -48.18 34.46 -28.38
N LYS A 216 -49.43 34.10 -28.05
CA LYS A 216 -50.54 35.06 -27.91
C LYS A 216 -50.21 36.14 -26.89
N PHE A 217 -49.83 35.74 -25.68
CA PHE A 217 -49.46 36.66 -24.61
C PHE A 217 -48.35 37.64 -25.02
N LEU A 218 -47.36 37.19 -25.78
CA LEU A 218 -46.23 37.99 -26.24
C LEU A 218 -46.52 38.80 -27.52
N GLY A 219 -47.65 38.55 -28.18
CA GLY A 219 -48.04 39.27 -29.40
C GLY A 219 -47.34 38.69 -30.62
N LEU A 220 -47.18 37.37 -30.64
CA LEU A 220 -46.63 36.53 -31.70
C LEU A 220 -47.65 35.49 -32.19
N GLY A 221 -48.90 35.58 -31.70
CA GLY A 221 -50.00 34.73 -32.13
C GLY A 221 -51.36 35.33 -31.82
N TRP A 222 -52.40 34.86 -32.51
CA TRP A 222 -53.78 35.29 -32.35
C TRP A 222 -54.77 34.20 -32.81
N ASP A 223 -55.96 34.16 -32.21
CA ASP A 223 -57.09 33.37 -32.72
C ASP A 223 -58.01 34.31 -33.53
N ASP A 224 -58.05 34.13 -34.84
CA ASP A 224 -58.88 34.92 -35.74
C ASP A 224 -60.21 34.21 -36.03
N LEU A 225 -61.32 34.78 -35.57
CA LEU A 225 -62.66 34.27 -35.84
C LEU A 225 -63.24 34.99 -37.06
N LEU A 226 -63.63 34.24 -38.09
CA LEU A 226 -64.25 34.84 -39.27
C LEU A 226 -65.65 35.37 -38.96
N PRO A 227 -66.00 36.59 -39.44
CA PRO A 227 -67.37 37.08 -39.39
C PRO A 227 -68.35 36.14 -40.10
N GLU A 228 -69.60 36.12 -39.61
CA GLU A 228 -70.69 35.35 -40.21
C GLU A 228 -70.87 35.74 -41.68
N GLY A 229 -70.97 34.76 -42.58
CA GLY A 229 -71.13 34.95 -44.03
C GLY A 229 -69.84 34.91 -44.87
N LEU A 230 -68.65 34.88 -44.25
CA LEU A 230 -67.37 34.76 -44.94
C LEU A 230 -66.79 33.33 -44.97
N ILE A 231 -67.55 32.33 -44.46
CA ILE A 231 -67.12 30.94 -44.30
C ILE A 231 -66.84 30.24 -45.66
N ASP A 232 -67.46 30.70 -46.74
CA ASP A 232 -67.33 30.14 -48.10
C ASP A 232 -66.20 30.77 -48.94
N GLN A 233 -65.46 31.77 -48.43
CA GLN A 233 -64.30 32.31 -49.13
C GLN A 233 -63.11 31.35 -48.99
N THR A 234 -62.76 30.68 -50.10
CA THR A 234 -61.83 29.53 -50.08
C THR A 234 -60.34 29.88 -50.01
N LYS A 235 -59.96 31.17 -50.00
CA LYS A 235 -58.55 31.61 -49.98
C LYS A 235 -58.34 32.88 -49.17
N ILE A 236 -58.05 32.72 -47.88
CA ILE A 236 -57.60 33.80 -47.00
C ILE A 236 -56.07 33.73 -46.86
N ARG A 237 -55.43 34.90 -46.85
CA ARG A 237 -53.99 35.06 -46.52
C ARG A 237 -53.84 35.98 -45.31
N TYR A 238 -52.79 35.76 -44.53
CA TYR A 238 -52.43 36.66 -43.44
C TYR A 238 -51.16 37.42 -43.80
N ARG A 239 -51.24 38.74 -43.73
CA ARG A 239 -50.13 39.65 -43.96
C ARG A 239 -49.69 40.27 -42.64
N LEU A 240 -48.46 39.99 -42.24
CA LEU A 240 -47.80 40.57 -41.09
C LEU A 240 -46.99 41.79 -41.51
N ILE A 241 -47.25 42.93 -40.88
CA ILE A 241 -46.52 44.17 -41.07
C ILE A 241 -45.73 44.49 -39.80
N VAL A 242 -44.43 44.72 -39.95
CA VAL A 242 -43.51 45.10 -38.86
C VAL A 242 -42.95 46.49 -39.11
N GLY A 243 -43.27 47.43 -38.22
CA GLY A 243 -42.84 48.83 -38.34
C GLY A 243 -43.41 49.52 -39.58
N GLU A 244 -42.57 50.29 -40.29
CA GLU A 244 -42.98 51.17 -41.40
C GLU A 244 -42.97 50.51 -42.80
N GLY A 245 -42.78 49.19 -42.93
CA GLY A 245 -42.92 48.58 -44.27
C GLY A 245 -42.37 47.18 -44.52
N SER A 246 -41.90 46.43 -43.52
CA SER A 246 -41.52 45.02 -43.74
C SER A 246 -42.75 44.12 -43.69
N VAL A 247 -42.91 43.27 -44.71
CA VAL A 247 -44.12 42.45 -44.92
C VAL A 247 -43.75 40.97 -45.02
N ALA A 248 -44.41 40.13 -44.22
CA ALA A 248 -44.46 38.67 -44.41
C ALA A 248 -45.91 38.27 -44.72
N GLU A 249 -46.13 37.31 -45.61
CA GLU A 249 -47.47 36.90 -46.02
C GLU A 249 -47.56 35.38 -46.08
N THR A 250 -48.61 34.80 -45.51
CA THR A 250 -48.85 33.35 -45.60
C THR A 250 -49.12 32.94 -47.05
N ASP A 251 -48.86 31.67 -47.37
CA ASP A 251 -49.43 31.07 -48.58
C ASP A 251 -50.97 31.13 -48.51
N PRO A 252 -51.69 31.09 -49.66
CA PRO A 252 -53.14 30.95 -49.66
C PRO A 252 -53.55 29.71 -48.86
N LEU A 253 -54.39 29.90 -47.85
CA LEU A 253 -54.95 28.81 -47.08
C LEU A 253 -56.08 28.19 -47.90
N ASP A 254 -55.74 27.27 -48.80
CA ASP A 254 -56.71 26.44 -49.47
C ASP A 254 -57.40 25.56 -48.40
N GLY A 255 -58.70 25.25 -48.56
CA GLY A 255 -59.58 24.68 -47.53
C GLY A 255 -59.13 23.40 -46.79
N ASN A 256 -57.96 22.82 -47.12
CA ASN A 256 -57.35 21.63 -46.54
C ASN A 256 -56.18 21.91 -45.54
N SER A 257 -55.87 23.16 -45.18
CA SER A 257 -54.84 23.47 -44.18
C SER A 257 -55.31 23.15 -42.74
N VAL A 258 -55.64 21.90 -42.47
CA VAL A 258 -56.01 21.38 -41.15
C VAL A 258 -54.73 21.12 -40.37
N CYS A 259 -54.63 21.67 -39.17
CA CYS A 259 -53.47 21.47 -38.30
C CYS A 259 -53.63 20.20 -37.46
N ASP A 260 -53.96 19.09 -38.10
CA ASP A 260 -53.84 17.79 -37.44
C ASP A 260 -52.35 17.41 -37.50
N PRO A 261 -51.63 17.38 -36.37
CA PRO A 261 -50.22 17.04 -36.39
C PRO A 261 -50.11 15.55 -36.72
N ASP A 262 -49.60 15.24 -37.92
CA ASP A 262 -49.22 13.87 -38.28
C ASP A 262 -48.34 13.29 -37.15
N PRO A 263 -48.55 12.02 -36.75
CA PRO A 263 -47.74 11.39 -35.72
C PRO A 263 -46.26 11.37 -36.17
N PRO A 264 -45.30 11.50 -35.23
CA PRO A 264 -43.89 11.22 -35.54
C PRO A 264 -43.77 9.84 -36.19
N SER A 265 -43.05 9.75 -37.31
CA SER A 265 -42.98 8.53 -38.13
C SER A 265 -42.23 7.38 -37.44
N ALA A 266 -41.27 7.71 -36.58
CA ALA A 266 -40.53 6.75 -35.77
C ALA A 266 -40.01 7.38 -34.49
N LEU A 267 -40.20 6.70 -33.36
CA LEU A 267 -39.46 6.93 -32.12
C LEU A 267 -38.26 5.97 -32.12
N ARG A 268 -37.08 6.49 -31.84
CA ARG A 268 -35.85 5.73 -31.62
C ARG A 268 -35.31 6.08 -30.25
N ILE A 269 -35.04 5.08 -29.44
CA ILE A 269 -34.52 5.27 -28.09
C ILE A 269 -33.12 4.69 -28.00
N GLU A 270 -32.18 5.49 -27.51
CA GLU A 270 -30.81 5.07 -27.28
C GLU A 270 -30.49 5.17 -25.78
N PRO A 271 -29.91 4.13 -25.16
CA PRO A 271 -29.36 4.25 -23.82
C PRO A 271 -28.16 5.20 -23.88
N ARG A 272 -28.16 6.24 -23.04
CA ARG A 272 -26.99 7.09 -22.85
C ARG A 272 -26.37 6.85 -21.49
N LEU A 273 -25.15 6.34 -21.53
CA LEU A 273 -24.24 6.38 -20.39
C LEU A 273 -23.94 7.84 -20.06
N GLY A 274 -24.34 8.25 -18.86
CA GLY A 274 -24.12 9.60 -18.38
C GLY A 274 -22.62 9.90 -18.34
N ARG A 275 -22.12 10.73 -19.28
CA ARG A 275 -21.15 11.73 -18.82
C ARG A 275 -21.85 12.52 -17.72
N PRO A 276 -21.17 12.87 -16.61
CA PRO A 276 -21.76 13.73 -15.60
C PRO A 276 -22.36 14.94 -16.33
N VAL A 277 -23.68 15.05 -16.31
CA VAL A 277 -24.36 16.17 -16.93
C VAL A 277 -23.90 17.38 -16.12
N GLU A 278 -23.04 18.22 -16.71
CA GLU A 278 -22.38 19.33 -16.01
C GLU A 278 -23.39 20.34 -15.44
N HIS A 279 -24.65 20.26 -15.84
CA HIS A 279 -25.77 20.94 -15.22
C HIS A 279 -26.99 20.01 -15.10
N PRO A 280 -27.45 19.66 -13.88
CA PRO A 280 -28.81 19.17 -13.76
C PRO A 280 -29.73 20.31 -14.22
N LEU A 281 -30.42 20.10 -15.34
CA LEU A 281 -31.65 20.83 -15.67
C LEU A 281 -32.66 20.53 -14.56
N PHE A 282 -32.54 21.20 -13.41
CA PHE A 282 -33.60 21.30 -12.44
C PHE A 282 -34.71 22.17 -13.04
N ALA A 283 -35.58 21.53 -13.79
CA ALA A 283 -36.86 22.09 -14.24
C ALA A 283 -37.87 20.96 -14.51
N ALA A 284 -37.97 20.00 -13.60
CA ALA A 284 -39.10 19.08 -13.53
C ALA A 284 -39.30 18.59 -12.09
N PHE A 285 -39.43 19.54 -11.16
CA PHE A 285 -40.35 19.28 -10.04
C PHE A 285 -41.71 18.96 -10.67
N LYS A 286 -42.37 17.89 -10.18
CA LYS A 286 -43.79 17.65 -10.46
C LYS A 286 -44.52 19.00 -10.44
N PRO A 287 -45.37 19.33 -11.42
CA PRO A 287 -46.33 20.42 -11.28
C PRO A 287 -47.38 20.00 -10.23
N GLY A 288 -46.96 19.85 -8.98
CA GLY A 288 -47.80 20.01 -7.83
C GLY A 288 -48.06 21.51 -7.69
N LYS A 289 -49.33 21.87 -7.52
CA LYS A 289 -49.87 23.23 -7.45
C LYS A 289 -48.89 24.23 -6.80
N PRO A 290 -48.60 25.37 -7.45
CA PRO A 290 -47.56 26.32 -7.03
C PRO A 290 -48.03 27.25 -5.90
N ASP A 291 -48.61 26.72 -4.82
CA ASP A 291 -49.15 27.54 -3.73
C ASP A 291 -48.16 27.84 -2.59
N ALA A 292 -46.91 27.37 -2.65
CA ALA A 292 -46.02 27.42 -1.47
C ALA A 292 -44.57 27.91 -1.69
N TRP A 293 -44.25 28.68 -2.74
CA TRP A 293 -42.93 29.33 -2.81
C TRP A 293 -43.00 30.79 -2.32
N PRO A 294 -42.29 31.18 -1.24
CA PRO A 294 -42.30 32.56 -0.79
C PRO A 294 -41.52 33.45 -1.77
N ARG A 295 -42.23 34.43 -2.34
CA ARG A 295 -41.66 35.67 -2.84
C ARG A 295 -41.13 36.47 -1.64
N LYS A 296 -39.80 36.57 -1.46
CA LYS A 296 -39.05 37.77 -0.98
C LYS A 296 -37.63 37.40 -0.50
N SER A 297 -36.64 38.07 -1.10
CA SER A 297 -35.39 38.57 -0.50
C SER A 297 -34.57 37.64 0.40
N GLN A 298 -33.42 37.20 -0.12
CA GLN A 298 -32.05 37.30 0.42
C GLN A 298 -31.21 36.13 -0.14
N GLY A 299 -29.95 36.42 -0.46
CA GLY A 299 -29.16 35.68 -1.44
C GLY A 299 -29.06 34.16 -1.23
N LEU A 300 -29.10 33.42 -2.33
CA LEU A 300 -28.53 32.08 -2.39
C LEU A 300 -27.02 32.20 -2.15
N PRO A 301 -26.46 31.64 -1.06
CA PRO A 301 -25.02 31.62 -0.82
C PRO A 301 -24.33 30.52 -1.67
N PRO A 302 -22.99 30.56 -1.77
CA PRO A 302 -22.20 29.90 -2.80
C PRO A 302 -21.98 28.41 -2.50
N PHE A 303 -22.95 27.56 -2.81
CA PHE A 303 -22.69 26.10 -2.87
C PHE A 303 -22.34 25.60 -4.29
N CYS A 304 -22.29 26.49 -5.28
CA CYS A 304 -22.05 26.09 -6.68
C CYS A 304 -20.70 26.57 -7.25
N SER A 305 -19.70 26.85 -6.41
CA SER A 305 -18.35 27.18 -6.88
C SER A 305 -17.31 26.21 -6.33
N GLY A 306 -16.87 25.26 -7.14
CA GLY A 306 -15.52 24.70 -7.01
C GLY A 306 -15.38 23.19 -7.02
N ASP A 307 -16.23 22.44 -6.32
CA ASP A 307 -16.10 20.99 -6.23
C ASP A 307 -17.13 20.29 -7.10
N ARG A 308 -16.64 19.47 -8.05
CA ARG A 308 -17.46 18.57 -8.85
C ARG A 308 -18.24 17.67 -7.89
N PHE A 309 -19.52 17.95 -7.72
CA PHE A 309 -20.43 17.07 -7.01
C PHE A 309 -20.36 15.67 -7.65
N PRO A 310 -20.29 14.57 -6.86
CA PRO A 310 -20.55 13.25 -7.39
C PRO A 310 -22.04 13.18 -7.75
N CYS A 311 -22.37 13.59 -8.98
CA CYS A 311 -23.63 13.21 -9.56
C CYS A 311 -23.58 11.69 -9.72
N ALA A 312 -24.46 10.96 -9.02
CA ALA A 312 -24.75 9.59 -9.41
C ALA A 312 -25.10 9.64 -10.91
N PRO A 313 -24.46 8.84 -11.77
CA PRO A 313 -24.79 8.80 -13.18
C PRO A 313 -26.25 8.36 -13.30
N ALA A 314 -27.12 9.30 -13.63
CA ALA A 314 -28.50 8.98 -13.93
C ALA A 314 -28.51 8.22 -15.27
N TYR A 315 -29.01 6.99 -15.26
CA TYR A 315 -29.32 6.27 -16.49
C TYR A 315 -30.30 7.10 -17.29
N ALA A 316 -29.87 7.59 -18.45
CA ALA A 316 -30.68 8.47 -19.26
C ALA A 316 -31.10 7.78 -20.56
N ALA A 317 -32.37 7.91 -20.92
CA ALA A 317 -32.86 7.52 -22.24
C ALA A 317 -32.80 8.74 -23.15
N ALA A 318 -32.05 8.65 -24.26
CA ALA A 318 -32.12 9.65 -25.32
C ALA A 318 -33.18 9.22 -26.33
N LEU A 319 -34.26 9.99 -26.42
CA LEU A 319 -35.36 9.78 -27.35
C LEU A 319 -35.14 10.66 -28.58
N PHE A 320 -35.17 10.05 -29.76
CA PHE A 320 -35.11 10.71 -31.05
C PHE A 320 -36.38 10.39 -31.82
N TRP A 321 -36.96 11.38 -32.49
CA TRP A 321 -38.06 11.12 -33.40
C TRP A 321 -37.97 11.98 -34.66
N GLU A 322 -38.46 11.44 -35.77
CA GLU A 322 -38.53 12.18 -37.02
C GLU A 322 -39.84 12.95 -37.10
N SER A 323 -39.74 14.25 -37.42
CA SER A 323 -40.91 15.04 -37.80
C SER A 323 -41.38 14.58 -39.18
N PRO A 324 -42.67 14.26 -39.38
CA PRO A 324 -43.21 13.81 -40.67
C PRO A 324 -43.08 14.86 -41.77
N ILE A 325 -42.91 16.13 -41.39
CA ILE A 325 -42.64 17.24 -42.30
C ILE A 325 -41.14 17.52 -42.26
N PRO A 326 -40.38 17.29 -43.36
CA PRO A 326 -38.98 17.65 -43.41
C PRO A 326 -38.84 19.17 -43.25
N PRO A 327 -37.90 19.66 -42.43
CA PRO A 327 -37.70 21.09 -42.24
C PRO A 327 -37.36 21.72 -43.59
N ARG A 328 -38.26 22.56 -44.12
CA ARG A 328 -37.92 23.38 -45.29
C ARG A 328 -36.80 24.31 -44.84
N PRO A 329 -35.60 24.30 -45.45
CA PRO A 329 -34.39 24.93 -44.91
C PRO A 329 -34.40 26.49 -44.89
N LYS A 330 -35.58 27.12 -45.04
CA LYS A 330 -35.75 28.57 -45.17
C LYS A 330 -37.02 29.13 -44.49
N ARG A 331 -37.64 28.42 -43.54
CA ARG A 331 -38.79 28.93 -42.76
C ARG A 331 -38.49 28.92 -41.26
N LEU A 332 -38.93 29.94 -40.53
CA LEU A 332 -38.82 30.02 -39.06
C LEU A 332 -39.97 29.24 -38.38
N LEU A 333 -41.08 29.05 -39.09
CA LEU A 333 -42.25 28.32 -38.63
C LEU A 333 -42.61 27.18 -39.58
N THR A 334 -43.14 26.09 -39.04
CA THR A 334 -43.63 24.94 -39.81
C THR A 334 -45.11 24.70 -39.48
N HIS A 335 -45.87 24.18 -40.43
CA HIS A 335 -47.28 23.78 -40.24
C HIS A 335 -47.42 22.45 -39.46
N GLY A 336 -46.35 21.95 -38.84
CA GLY A 336 -46.33 20.69 -38.09
C GLY A 336 -46.61 20.88 -36.59
N PRO A 337 -46.33 19.85 -35.77
CA PRO A 337 -46.44 19.94 -34.32
C PRO A 337 -45.63 21.12 -33.76
N VAL A 338 -46.27 21.92 -32.90
CA VAL A 338 -45.62 23.03 -32.17
C VAL A 338 -45.24 22.67 -30.74
N LEU A 339 -45.72 21.53 -30.24
CA LEU A 339 -45.21 20.82 -29.06
C LEU A 339 -45.15 19.32 -29.36
N TYR A 340 -44.34 18.58 -28.61
CA TYR A 340 -44.39 17.12 -28.55
C TYR A 340 -44.71 16.69 -27.13
N GLN A 341 -45.67 15.80 -26.95
CA GLN A 341 -45.94 15.17 -25.65
C GLN A 341 -45.23 13.82 -25.62
N VAL A 342 -44.42 13.58 -24.59
CA VAL A 342 -43.72 12.32 -24.35
C VAL A 342 -44.37 11.60 -23.17
N GLU A 343 -44.72 10.33 -23.36
CA GLU A 343 -45.33 9.48 -22.35
C GLU A 343 -44.37 8.38 -21.98
N ARG A 344 -44.10 8.22 -20.68
CA ARG A 344 -43.34 7.09 -20.16
C ARG A 344 -44.29 6.03 -19.61
N LEU A 345 -44.12 4.80 -20.06
CA LEU A 345 -44.87 3.63 -19.62
C LEU A 345 -43.96 2.78 -18.72
N GLN A 346 -44.27 2.71 -17.42
CA GLN A 346 -43.53 1.89 -16.44
C GLN A 346 -44.46 0.82 -15.86
N PRO A 347 -44.12 -0.48 -15.86
CA PRO A 347 -44.79 -1.46 -15.02
C PRO A 347 -44.30 -1.30 -13.56
N PRO A 348 -45.15 -1.20 -12.51
CA PRO A 348 -46.62 -1.34 -12.44
C PRO A 348 -47.38 -0.01 -12.22
N VAL A 349 -46.73 1.16 -12.35
CA VAL A 349 -47.29 2.47 -11.96
C VAL A 349 -47.86 3.20 -13.18
N GLN A 350 -49.02 3.84 -13.02
CA GLN A 350 -49.69 4.65 -14.05
C GLN A 350 -48.69 5.59 -14.76
N GLY A 351 -48.73 5.59 -16.10
CA GLY A 351 -47.79 6.33 -16.94
C GLY A 351 -47.70 7.81 -16.60
N GLN A 352 -46.49 8.36 -16.71
CA GLN A 352 -46.21 9.77 -16.44
C GLN A 352 -46.09 10.52 -17.78
N GLU A 353 -46.83 11.62 -17.92
CA GLU A 353 -46.85 12.45 -19.12
C GLU A 353 -45.92 13.66 -18.96
N PHE A 354 -45.15 13.98 -20.00
CA PHE A 354 -44.24 15.12 -20.06
C PHE A 354 -44.46 15.94 -21.35
N GLU A 355 -44.49 17.26 -21.25
CA GLU A 355 -44.52 18.16 -22.42
C GLU A 355 -43.09 18.53 -22.85
N VAL A 356 -42.76 18.35 -24.12
CA VAL A 356 -41.45 18.66 -24.72
C VAL A 356 -41.61 19.69 -25.85
N LEU A 357 -40.81 20.76 -25.82
CA LEU A 357 -40.83 21.80 -26.84
C LEU A 357 -40.10 21.33 -28.13
N PRO A 358 -40.63 21.53 -29.35
CA PRO A 358 -39.89 21.34 -30.59
C PRO A 358 -38.72 22.31 -30.60
N GLY A 359 -37.51 21.74 -30.72
CA GLY A 359 -36.27 22.49 -30.63
C GLY A 359 -35.67 22.60 -29.23
N ALA A 360 -36.20 21.90 -28.21
CA ALA A 360 -35.54 21.75 -26.90
C ALA A 360 -34.13 21.09 -27.01
N SER A 361 -33.81 20.48 -28.16
CA SER A 361 -32.44 20.15 -28.57
C SER A 361 -31.66 21.39 -29.07
N ARG A 362 -31.57 22.44 -28.25
CA ARG A 362 -30.49 23.43 -28.36
C ARG A 362 -29.71 23.47 -27.06
N VAL A 363 -28.90 22.42 -26.87
CA VAL A 363 -27.56 22.56 -26.31
C VAL A 363 -26.94 23.80 -26.95
N ILE A 364 -26.32 24.66 -26.14
CA ILE A 364 -25.55 25.82 -26.56
C ILE A 364 -24.43 25.34 -27.50
N LEU A 365 -24.72 25.21 -28.80
CA LEU A 365 -23.74 24.91 -29.82
C LEU A 365 -23.22 26.24 -30.37
N ARG A 366 -21.94 26.51 -30.10
CA ARG A 366 -21.19 27.72 -30.49
C ARG A 366 -20.98 27.90 -32.01
N LYS A 367 -21.66 27.16 -32.87
CA LYS A 367 -21.59 27.35 -34.32
C LYS A 367 -22.91 26.88 -34.95
N PRO A 368 -23.45 27.59 -35.96
CA PRO A 368 -24.48 27.01 -36.80
C PRO A 368 -23.86 25.81 -37.55
N PRO A 369 -24.43 24.59 -37.47
CA PRO A 369 -24.01 23.51 -38.33
C PRO A 369 -24.36 23.85 -39.79
N ALA A 370 -23.48 23.48 -40.71
CA ALA A 370 -23.69 23.57 -42.16
C ALA A 370 -24.58 22.42 -42.69
N GLU A 371 -25.05 21.54 -41.81
CA GLU A 371 -25.97 20.44 -42.09
C GLU A 371 -27.24 20.67 -41.26
N GLY A 372 -28.39 20.23 -41.77
CA GLY A 372 -29.71 20.62 -41.30
C GLY A 372 -29.97 20.47 -39.79
N PRO A 373 -31.09 21.03 -39.29
CA PRO A 373 -31.39 20.95 -37.86
C PRO A 373 -31.41 19.48 -37.42
N PRO A 374 -30.74 19.12 -36.30
CA PRO A 374 -30.80 17.77 -35.77
C PRO A 374 -32.25 17.39 -35.47
N PRO A 375 -32.61 16.09 -35.54
CA PRO A 375 -33.94 15.66 -35.16
C PRO A 375 -34.26 16.11 -33.73
N PRO A 376 -35.56 16.34 -33.40
CA PRO A 376 -36.01 16.49 -32.02
C PRO A 376 -35.37 15.43 -31.13
N ALA A 377 -34.71 15.87 -30.06
CA ALA A 377 -34.07 14.98 -29.10
C ALA A 377 -34.48 15.38 -27.69
N TRP A 378 -34.90 14.41 -26.89
CA TRP A 378 -35.21 14.56 -25.48
C TRP A 378 -34.39 13.57 -24.67
N ILE A 379 -33.98 13.97 -23.46
CA ILE A 379 -33.27 13.10 -22.54
C ILE A 379 -34.20 12.90 -21.34
N ASP A 380 -34.73 11.69 -21.18
CA ASP A 380 -35.31 11.30 -19.89
C ASP A 380 -34.17 10.97 -18.95
N ALA A 381 -34.02 11.73 -17.89
CA ALA A 381 -33.36 11.26 -16.69
C ALA A 381 -34.52 10.90 -15.75
N PRO A 382 -34.99 9.63 -15.75
CA PRO A 382 -36.12 9.23 -14.93
C PRO A 382 -35.89 9.78 -13.54
N SER A 383 -36.84 10.64 -13.11
CA SER A 383 -36.86 11.27 -11.80
C SER A 383 -36.27 10.32 -10.77
N MET A 384 -35.42 10.81 -9.86
CA MET A 384 -34.75 10.09 -8.76
C MET A 384 -35.70 9.25 -7.87
N GLN A 385 -36.49 8.35 -8.45
CA GLN A 385 -37.21 7.28 -7.80
C GLN A 385 -36.11 6.30 -7.43
N TRP A 386 -35.92 6.23 -6.12
CA TRP A 386 -34.85 5.47 -5.52
C TRP A 386 -35.42 4.12 -5.07
N PRO A 387 -34.76 2.98 -5.38
CA PRO A 387 -33.49 2.88 -6.12
C PRO A 387 -33.68 3.16 -7.62
N PRO A 388 -32.63 3.67 -8.32
CA PRO A 388 -32.68 3.85 -9.77
C PRO A 388 -33.09 2.51 -10.40
N MET A 389 -34.21 2.53 -11.12
CA MET A 389 -34.78 1.30 -11.66
C MET A 389 -33.95 0.82 -12.86
N GLU A 390 -33.17 -0.22 -12.67
CA GLU A 390 -32.82 -1.12 -13.78
C GLU A 390 -34.12 -1.74 -14.31
N GLY A 391 -34.30 -1.72 -15.63
CA GLY A 391 -35.51 -2.28 -16.21
C GLY A 391 -35.85 -1.75 -17.59
N GLU A 392 -36.88 -2.37 -18.17
CA GLU A 392 -37.43 -1.97 -19.45
C GLU A 392 -38.35 -0.76 -19.25
N CYS A 393 -38.01 0.36 -19.90
CA CYS A 393 -38.84 1.54 -20.00
C CYS A 393 -39.35 1.68 -21.43
N SER A 394 -40.66 1.79 -21.61
CA SER A 394 -41.25 2.10 -22.91
C SER A 394 -41.68 3.55 -22.99
N TYR A 395 -41.56 4.14 -24.18
CA TYR A 395 -41.94 5.53 -24.42
C TYR A 395 -42.84 5.66 -25.64
N ARG A 396 -43.70 6.68 -25.63
CA ARG A 396 -44.51 7.09 -26.78
C ARG A 396 -44.45 8.60 -26.95
N VAL A 397 -44.48 9.08 -28.18
CA VAL A 397 -44.44 10.52 -28.49
C VAL A 397 -45.65 10.90 -29.35
N ARG A 398 -46.23 12.07 -29.11
CA ARG A 398 -47.34 12.63 -29.91
C ARG A 398 -47.08 14.09 -30.23
N GLY A 399 -47.51 14.58 -31.39
CA GLY A 399 -47.46 16.01 -31.70
C GLY A 399 -48.64 16.77 -31.07
N VAL A 400 -48.45 18.06 -30.78
CA VAL A 400 -49.51 18.98 -30.39
C VAL A 400 -49.48 20.18 -31.35
N ASP A 401 -50.63 20.57 -31.88
CA ASP A 401 -50.74 21.65 -32.86
C ASP A 401 -50.87 23.04 -32.21
N LEU A 402 -51.05 24.08 -33.04
CA LEU A 402 -51.24 25.46 -32.58
C LEU A 402 -52.49 25.62 -31.70
N PHE A 403 -53.53 24.82 -31.88
CA PHE A 403 -54.74 24.89 -31.07
C PHE A 403 -54.67 24.05 -29.79
N GLY A 404 -53.52 23.45 -29.47
CA GLY A 404 -53.36 22.56 -28.33
C GLY A 404 -54.01 21.19 -28.54
N VAL A 405 -54.38 20.85 -29.78
CA VAL A 405 -54.93 19.54 -30.14
C VAL A 405 -53.79 18.55 -30.21
N VAL A 406 -53.91 17.48 -29.42
CA VAL A 406 -52.94 16.39 -29.37
C VAL A 406 -53.24 15.42 -30.51
N GLY A 407 -52.25 15.20 -31.38
CA GLY A 407 -52.32 14.27 -32.50
C GLY A 407 -52.21 12.80 -32.08
N SER A 408 -52.14 11.94 -33.09
CA SER A 408 -52.00 10.49 -32.88
C SER A 408 -50.65 10.11 -32.26
N ARG A 409 -50.61 8.95 -31.58
CA ARG A 409 -49.37 8.40 -30.99
C ARG A 409 -48.44 7.86 -32.08
N ALA A 410 -47.14 8.15 -31.95
CA ALA A 410 -46.10 7.38 -32.63
C ALA A 410 -46.06 5.93 -32.12
N THR A 411 -45.40 5.05 -32.88
CA THR A 411 -45.10 3.67 -32.45
C THR A 411 -44.30 3.70 -31.15
N GLU A 412 -44.68 2.85 -30.20
CA GLU A 412 -43.93 2.65 -28.96
C GLU A 412 -42.54 2.08 -29.26
N ASP A 413 -41.55 2.58 -28.55
CA ASP A 413 -40.20 2.02 -28.54
C ASP A 413 -39.75 1.84 -27.07
N SER A 414 -38.86 0.89 -26.83
CA SER A 414 -38.45 0.47 -25.49
C SER A 414 -36.93 0.48 -25.35
N VAL A 415 -36.45 0.84 -24.16
CA VAL A 415 -35.03 0.75 -23.81
C VAL A 415 -34.89 0.02 -22.48
N THR A 416 -33.92 -0.90 -22.41
CA THR A 416 -33.48 -1.46 -21.13
C THR A 416 -32.38 -0.58 -20.57
N LEU A 417 -32.63 0.01 -19.41
CA LEU A 417 -31.60 0.70 -18.63
C LEU A 417 -30.86 -0.36 -17.79
N VAL A 418 -29.55 -0.45 -17.96
CA VAL A 418 -28.66 -1.42 -17.28
C VAL A 418 -27.60 -0.65 -16.52
N ASP A 419 -27.34 -1.05 -15.28
CA ASP A 419 -26.21 -0.58 -14.48
C ASP A 419 -24.91 -1.24 -14.96
N ASP A 420 -24.03 -0.45 -15.57
CA ASP A 420 -22.70 -0.90 -15.98
C ASP A 420 -21.59 -0.39 -15.05
N LEU A 421 -21.95 0.22 -13.93
CA LEU A 421 -21.01 0.83 -13.01
C LEU A 421 -20.77 -0.08 -11.82
N SER A 422 -19.49 -0.29 -11.53
CA SER A 422 -19.11 -0.99 -10.32
C SER A 422 -19.28 -0.08 -9.10
N PRO A 423 -19.72 -0.62 -7.95
CA PRO A 423 -19.75 0.13 -6.70
C PRO A 423 -18.39 0.73 -6.36
N PRO A 424 -18.36 1.86 -5.64
CA PRO A 424 -17.12 2.35 -5.07
C PRO A 424 -16.50 1.29 -4.14
N PRO A 425 -15.16 1.20 -4.10
CA PRO A 425 -14.49 0.23 -3.23
C PRO A 425 -14.77 0.53 -1.75
N PRO A 426 -15.07 -0.49 -0.94
CA PRO A 426 -15.23 -0.28 0.50
C PRO A 426 -13.93 0.17 1.16
N ARG A 427 -14.05 0.75 2.35
CA ARG A 427 -12.90 1.02 3.24
C ARG A 427 -12.92 0.02 4.39
N LEU A 428 -11.74 -0.24 4.97
CA LEU A 428 -11.62 -1.06 6.17
C LEU A 428 -11.26 -0.17 7.35
N GLY A 429 -12.21 -0.05 8.28
CA GLY A 429 -12.08 0.65 9.56
C GLY A 429 -11.34 -0.16 10.62
N GLY A 430 -11.17 0.48 11.77
CA GLY A 430 -10.46 -0.05 12.92
C GLY A 430 -8.96 -0.30 12.68
N SER A 431 -8.21 -0.42 13.77
CA SER A 431 -6.94 -1.15 13.79
C SER A 431 -7.17 -2.49 14.49
N PRO A 432 -7.68 -3.55 13.84
CA PRO A 432 -7.31 -4.90 14.24
C PRO A 432 -5.78 -4.89 14.45
N PRO A 433 -5.31 -5.46 15.56
CA PRO A 433 -3.89 -5.47 15.84
C PRO A 433 -3.18 -6.11 14.65
N LEU A 434 -2.04 -5.53 14.25
CA LEU A 434 -1.21 -6.05 13.15
C LEU A 434 -0.84 -7.52 13.36
N ALA A 435 -0.94 -8.02 14.60
CA ALA A 435 -0.85 -9.41 14.96
C ALA A 435 -2.02 -9.84 15.87
N LEU A 436 -2.64 -11.00 15.58
CA LEU A 436 -3.57 -11.69 16.48
C LEU A 436 -2.92 -12.98 16.98
N ASP A 437 -2.90 -13.12 18.31
CA ASP A 437 -2.49 -14.35 18.95
C ASP A 437 -3.72 -15.26 19.13
N VAL A 438 -3.61 -16.51 18.70
CA VAL A 438 -4.63 -17.55 18.86
C VAL A 438 -4.09 -18.66 19.75
N ASP A 439 -4.96 -19.19 20.61
CA ASP A 439 -4.62 -20.31 21.49
C ASP A 439 -4.18 -21.56 20.69
N GLY A 440 -3.26 -22.33 21.26
CA GLY A 440 -2.70 -23.54 20.66
C GLY A 440 -3.72 -24.60 20.22
N ALA A 441 -4.93 -24.60 20.79
CA ALA A 441 -6.00 -25.53 20.43
C ALA A 441 -7.03 -24.95 19.44
N ALA A 442 -6.95 -23.66 19.11
CA ALA A 442 -7.94 -23.00 18.25
C ALA A 442 -7.89 -23.57 16.82
N GLN A 443 -9.07 -23.83 16.25
CA GLN A 443 -9.26 -24.20 14.83
C GLN A 443 -9.76 -23.03 13.98
N ARG A 444 -10.23 -21.95 14.63
CA ARG A 444 -10.73 -20.74 13.98
C ARG A 444 -10.16 -19.51 14.67
N VAL A 445 -9.93 -18.45 13.91
CA VAL A 445 -9.54 -17.12 14.40
C VAL A 445 -10.71 -16.16 14.22
N SER A 446 -10.98 -15.38 15.27
CA SER A 446 -11.97 -14.31 15.26
C SER A 446 -11.27 -13.01 14.88
N VAL A 447 -11.55 -12.49 13.69
CA VAL A 447 -10.92 -11.28 13.16
C VAL A 447 -11.92 -10.14 13.21
N PRO A 448 -11.69 -9.10 14.04
CA PRO A 448 -12.54 -7.95 14.02
C PRO A 448 -12.37 -7.21 12.70
N ILE A 449 -13.46 -7.04 11.95
CA ILE A 449 -13.49 -6.28 10.70
C ILE A 449 -14.58 -5.22 10.78
N GLU A 450 -14.18 -3.98 10.57
CA GLU A 450 -15.11 -2.88 10.38
C GLU A 450 -15.04 -2.52 8.89
N ILE A 451 -16.14 -2.71 8.17
CA ILE A 451 -16.24 -2.26 6.77
C ILE A 451 -16.88 -0.88 6.81
N LEU A 452 -16.12 0.12 6.40
CA LEU A 452 -16.56 1.51 6.36
C LEU A 452 -17.06 1.83 4.96
N TRP A 453 -18.31 2.27 4.91
CA TRP A 453 -18.92 2.85 3.72
C TRP A 453 -19.77 4.03 4.16
N ASP A 454 -19.43 5.22 3.68
CA ASP A 454 -20.09 6.46 4.09
C ASP A 454 -21.26 6.82 3.17
N SER A 455 -22.02 7.80 3.64
CA SER A 455 -23.22 8.33 2.98
C SER A 455 -23.05 8.73 1.51
N ARG A 456 -21.85 9.12 1.06
CA ARG A 456 -21.60 9.49 -0.34
C ARG A 456 -21.44 8.27 -1.20
N GLU A 457 -20.79 7.26 -0.66
CA GLU A 457 -20.47 6.05 -1.37
C GLU A 457 -21.71 5.12 -1.42
N ASP A 458 -22.54 5.17 -0.37
CA ASP A 458 -23.89 4.59 -0.32
C ASP A 458 -24.83 5.22 -1.34
N PHE A 459 -24.72 6.53 -1.52
CA PHE A 459 -25.47 7.25 -2.54
C PHE A 459 -24.97 6.94 -3.96
N ALA A 460 -23.69 6.62 -4.13
CA ALA A 460 -23.09 6.30 -5.42
C ALA A 460 -23.36 4.86 -5.89
N ALA A 461 -23.65 3.93 -4.98
CA ALA A 461 -24.04 2.55 -5.29
C ALA A 461 -25.28 2.11 -4.48
N PRO A 462 -26.44 2.72 -4.79
CA PRO A 462 -27.69 2.50 -4.07
C PRO A 462 -28.19 1.04 -4.09
N ASP A 463 -27.85 0.33 -5.15
CA ASP A 463 -28.23 -1.04 -5.49
C ASP A 463 -27.23 -2.09 -4.99
N CYS A 464 -26.17 -1.68 -4.27
CA CYS A 464 -25.20 -2.61 -3.74
C CYS A 464 -25.88 -3.60 -2.76
N ALA A 465 -25.89 -4.87 -3.14
CA ALA A 465 -26.53 -5.92 -2.34
C ALA A 465 -25.70 -6.41 -1.17
N GLY A 466 -24.40 -6.15 -1.15
CA GLY A 466 -23.57 -6.55 -0.02
C GLY A 466 -22.07 -6.47 -0.25
N PHE A 467 -21.34 -6.87 0.80
CA PHE A 467 -19.90 -7.02 0.75
C PHE A 467 -19.50 -8.49 0.71
N ARG A 468 -18.51 -8.79 -0.11
CA ARG A 468 -17.83 -10.08 -0.14
C ARG A 468 -16.46 -9.95 0.48
N VAL A 469 -16.22 -10.74 1.51
CA VAL A 469 -14.88 -10.93 2.07
C VAL A 469 -14.29 -12.20 1.48
N ALA A 470 -13.16 -12.12 0.82
CA ALA A 470 -12.32 -13.25 0.44
C ALA A 470 -11.06 -13.24 1.30
N VAL A 471 -10.57 -14.42 1.69
CA VAL A 471 -9.42 -14.53 2.58
C VAL A 471 -8.35 -15.43 1.97
N THR A 472 -7.11 -14.99 2.05
CA THR A 472 -5.94 -15.72 1.55
C THR A 472 -4.95 -15.92 2.69
N TRP A 473 -4.45 -17.13 2.83
CA TRP A 473 -3.41 -17.44 3.82
C TRP A 473 -2.04 -17.52 3.17
N SER A 474 -1.03 -16.97 3.84
CA SER A 474 0.38 -17.19 3.53
C SER A 474 1.05 -17.74 4.79
N LEU A 475 1.41 -19.01 4.77
CA LEU A 475 2.02 -19.68 5.92
C LEU A 475 3.41 -19.12 6.16
N GLN A 476 3.73 -18.81 7.41
CA GLN A 476 5.11 -18.54 7.81
C GLN A 476 5.74 -19.87 8.20
N THR A 477 6.75 -20.29 7.46
CA THR A 477 7.50 -21.50 7.74
C THR A 477 8.95 -21.13 8.04
N THR A 478 9.52 -21.76 9.04
CA THR A 478 10.95 -21.63 9.34
C THR A 478 11.70 -22.82 8.75
N ARG A 479 12.61 -22.57 7.82
CA ARG A 479 13.49 -23.58 7.24
C ARG A 479 14.91 -23.36 7.74
N PRO A 480 15.50 -24.27 8.53
CA PRO A 480 16.88 -24.13 8.92
C PRO A 480 17.77 -24.41 7.72
N VAL A 481 18.86 -23.64 7.65
CA VAL A 481 19.89 -23.69 6.62
C VAL A 481 21.24 -23.51 7.30
N ILE A 482 22.32 -23.82 6.61
CA ILE A 482 23.67 -23.45 7.05
C ILE A 482 24.28 -22.51 6.01
N VAL A 483 24.78 -21.36 6.43
CA VAL A 483 25.57 -20.48 5.58
C VAL A 483 26.96 -21.11 5.43
N THR A 484 27.22 -21.70 4.26
CA THR A 484 28.48 -22.42 4.00
C THR A 484 29.56 -21.50 3.44
N ARG A 485 29.17 -20.51 2.62
CA ARG A 485 30.09 -19.61 1.92
C ARG A 485 29.46 -18.25 1.70
N ILE A 486 30.29 -17.21 1.72
CA ILE A 486 29.91 -15.82 1.41
C ILE A 486 30.84 -15.33 0.30
N ASP A 487 30.29 -14.91 -0.82
CA ASP A 487 31.02 -14.37 -1.95
C ASP A 487 30.81 -12.85 -2.02
N HIS A 488 31.90 -12.09 -1.85
CA HIS A 488 31.89 -10.62 -1.94
C HIS A 488 32.34 -10.09 -3.31
N GLU A 489 33.18 -10.84 -4.01
CA GLU A 489 33.94 -10.36 -5.17
C GLU A 489 33.11 -10.19 -6.44
N LYS A 490 31.98 -10.91 -6.56
CA LYS A 490 31.17 -10.95 -7.78
C LYS A 490 30.20 -9.77 -7.94
N LEU A 491 30.10 -8.88 -6.95
CA LEU A 491 29.07 -7.84 -6.87
C LEU A 491 29.55 -6.42 -7.22
N GLY A 492 30.84 -6.21 -7.44
CA GLY A 492 31.39 -4.86 -7.71
C GLY A 492 30.99 -3.86 -6.62
N GLU A 493 30.45 -2.71 -7.01
CA GLU A 493 29.98 -1.65 -6.09
C GLU A 493 28.81 -2.10 -5.18
N LEU A 494 27.99 -3.04 -5.63
CA LEU A 494 26.89 -3.58 -4.80
C LEU A 494 27.38 -4.40 -3.61
N SER A 495 28.66 -4.80 -3.59
CA SER A 495 29.27 -5.52 -2.46
C SER A 495 29.20 -4.73 -1.15
N HIS A 496 29.01 -3.41 -1.18
CA HIS A 496 28.84 -2.59 0.02
C HIS A 496 27.49 -2.81 0.72
N VAL A 497 26.45 -3.19 -0.03
CA VAL A 497 25.07 -3.32 0.48
C VAL A 497 24.49 -4.73 0.31
N GLN A 498 25.15 -5.60 -0.45
CA GLN A 498 24.69 -6.95 -0.77
C GLN A 498 25.83 -7.97 -0.61
N ALA A 499 25.46 -9.23 -0.42
CA ALA A 499 26.37 -10.38 -0.42
C ALA A 499 25.70 -11.58 -1.08
N ASP A 500 26.47 -12.36 -1.84
CA ASP A 500 26.02 -13.67 -2.32
C ASP A 500 26.38 -14.72 -1.27
N VAL A 501 25.42 -15.56 -0.91
CA VAL A 501 25.51 -16.46 0.25
C VAL A 501 25.09 -17.86 -0.17
N THR A 502 25.98 -18.83 -0.05
CA THR A 502 25.65 -20.24 -0.30
C THR A 502 25.01 -20.85 0.94
N LEU A 503 23.81 -21.40 0.76
CA LEU A 503 23.03 -22.11 1.76
C LEU A 503 23.18 -23.62 1.56
N GLY A 504 23.41 -24.33 2.66
CA GLY A 504 23.40 -25.78 2.72
C GLY A 504 22.27 -26.32 3.58
N ASP A 505 21.99 -27.61 3.45
CA ASP A 505 21.11 -28.36 4.34
C ASP A 505 21.87 -28.70 5.63
N PRO A 506 21.42 -28.24 6.82
CA PRO A 506 22.08 -28.50 8.09
C PRO A 506 22.05 -29.99 8.49
N LEU A 507 21.16 -30.80 7.89
CA LEU A 507 21.07 -32.24 8.15
C LEU A 507 21.96 -33.06 7.21
N ALA A 508 22.44 -32.48 6.11
CA ALA A 508 23.29 -33.19 5.17
C ALA A 508 24.75 -33.27 5.68
N PRO A 509 25.44 -34.41 5.50
CA PRO A 509 26.87 -34.51 5.80
C PRO A 509 27.66 -33.41 5.06
N LYS A 510 28.44 -32.62 5.81
CA LYS A 510 29.22 -31.45 5.31
C LYS A 510 28.38 -30.25 4.83
N GLY A 511 27.09 -30.17 5.16
CA GLY A 511 26.26 -29.03 4.77
C GLY A 511 26.06 -28.93 3.26
N ALA A 512 25.70 -30.06 2.63
CA ALA A 512 25.49 -30.11 1.18
C ALA A 512 24.56 -28.98 0.71
N ALA A 513 24.91 -28.35 -0.41
CA ALA A 513 24.17 -27.25 -1.00
C ALA A 513 22.67 -27.58 -1.13
N ILE A 514 21.79 -26.65 -0.75
CA ILE A 514 20.35 -26.86 -0.91
C ILE A 514 20.01 -27.03 -2.41
N PRO A 515 19.01 -27.86 -2.75
CA PRO A 515 18.54 -28.02 -4.11
C PRO A 515 18.14 -26.67 -4.76
N ARG A 516 18.36 -26.56 -6.06
CA ARG A 516 18.15 -25.31 -6.82
C ARG A 516 16.71 -24.81 -6.79
N ASP A 517 15.76 -25.72 -6.90
CA ASP A 517 14.32 -25.52 -6.78
C ASP A 517 13.95 -24.96 -5.40
N VAL A 518 14.56 -25.48 -4.34
CA VAL A 518 14.41 -24.97 -2.98
C VAL A 518 14.98 -23.56 -2.86
N GLY A 519 16.18 -23.30 -3.37
CA GLY A 519 16.79 -21.96 -3.30
C GLY A 519 15.92 -20.87 -3.95
N ARG A 520 15.19 -21.21 -5.02
CA ARG A 520 14.25 -20.29 -5.68
C ARG A 520 13.06 -19.90 -4.80
N THR A 521 12.55 -20.80 -3.97
CA THR A 521 11.41 -20.48 -3.09
C THR A 521 11.79 -19.57 -1.93
N LEU A 522 13.10 -19.41 -1.64
CA LEU A 522 13.59 -18.53 -0.58
C LEU A 522 13.69 -17.06 -1.00
N ALA A 523 13.44 -16.71 -2.26
CA ALA A 523 13.49 -15.33 -2.74
C ALA A 523 12.43 -14.45 -2.06
N GLY A 524 12.82 -13.31 -1.51
CA GLY A 524 11.94 -12.43 -0.71
C GLY A 524 11.77 -12.85 0.74
N CYS A 525 12.36 -13.97 1.17
CA CYS A 525 12.31 -14.46 2.54
C CYS A 525 13.37 -13.74 3.42
N ARG A 526 13.32 -13.95 4.75
CA ARG A 526 14.34 -13.42 5.67
C ARG A 526 15.28 -14.52 6.13
N LEU A 527 16.57 -14.35 5.91
CA LEU A 527 17.63 -15.18 6.48
C LEU A 527 18.02 -14.62 7.86
N VAL A 528 17.91 -15.41 8.91
CA VAL A 528 18.27 -15.05 10.28
C VAL A 528 19.46 -15.87 10.71
N THR A 529 20.48 -15.19 11.21
CA THR A 529 21.70 -15.78 11.79
C THR A 529 21.81 -15.35 13.25
N PRO A 530 22.74 -15.92 14.05
CA PRO A 530 22.98 -15.47 15.42
C PRO A 530 23.46 -14.00 15.54
N SER A 531 23.90 -13.38 14.44
CA SER A 531 24.43 -12.01 14.44
C SER A 531 23.44 -10.96 13.93
N SER A 532 22.58 -11.31 12.96
CA SER A 532 21.57 -10.39 12.41
C SER A 532 20.52 -11.08 11.53
N GLN A 533 19.59 -10.27 11.01
CA GLN A 533 18.58 -10.65 10.02
C GLN A 533 18.89 -10.01 8.66
N PHE A 534 18.68 -10.75 7.57
CA PHE A 534 19.02 -10.34 6.21
C PHE A 534 17.85 -10.64 5.26
N LEU A 535 17.54 -9.71 4.35
CA LEU A 535 16.52 -9.92 3.33
C LEU A 535 17.12 -10.66 2.14
N ILE A 536 16.53 -11.78 1.74
CA ILE A 536 16.88 -12.51 0.51
C ILE A 536 16.22 -11.77 -0.66
N LEU A 537 17.02 -11.28 -1.62
CA LEU A 537 16.53 -10.45 -2.72
C LEU A 537 15.87 -11.30 -3.82
N ARG A 538 14.92 -10.70 -4.57
CA ARG A 538 14.14 -11.38 -5.62
C ARG A 538 14.81 -11.42 -7.01
N ASP A 539 15.85 -10.63 -7.26
CA ASP A 539 16.39 -10.41 -8.62
C ASP A 539 17.72 -11.13 -8.90
N GLU A 540 17.69 -12.15 -9.76
CA GLU A 540 18.18 -12.22 -11.16
C GLU A 540 18.44 -13.70 -11.58
N PRO A 541 18.23 -14.10 -12.85
CA PRO A 541 18.22 -15.51 -13.29
C PRO A 541 19.56 -16.27 -13.19
N THR A 542 20.67 -15.59 -12.92
CA THR A 542 22.04 -16.10 -13.13
C THR A 542 22.65 -16.81 -11.92
N THR A 543 22.06 -16.68 -10.72
CA THR A 543 22.55 -17.32 -9.49
C THR A 543 21.54 -18.27 -8.84
N LEU A 544 20.44 -18.61 -9.51
CA LEU A 544 19.42 -19.51 -8.95
C LEU A 544 20.04 -20.89 -8.71
N GLY A 545 20.24 -21.27 -7.44
CA GLY A 545 20.95 -22.47 -6.97
C GLY A 545 21.03 -22.45 -5.44
N ALA A 546 22.03 -23.10 -4.86
CA ALA A 546 22.32 -23.01 -3.42
C ALA A 546 22.78 -21.61 -2.97
N THR A 547 23.22 -20.75 -3.90
CA THR A 547 23.65 -19.38 -3.60
C THR A 547 22.49 -18.41 -3.75
N VAL A 548 22.16 -17.69 -2.69
CA VAL A 548 21.13 -16.64 -2.66
C VAL A 548 21.78 -15.29 -2.43
N ARG A 549 21.20 -14.22 -2.98
CA ARG A 549 21.66 -12.86 -2.72
C ARG A 549 20.92 -12.26 -1.55
N VAL A 550 21.65 -11.69 -0.59
CA VAL A 550 21.07 -11.04 0.57
C VAL A 550 21.48 -9.57 0.67
N ARG A 551 20.59 -8.75 1.25
CA ARG A 551 20.95 -7.39 1.67
C ARG A 551 21.70 -7.44 2.99
N LYS A 552 22.88 -6.83 3.04
CA LYS A 552 23.69 -6.68 4.25
C LYS A 552 22.91 -5.88 5.32
N SER A 553 23.00 -6.32 6.56
CA SER A 553 22.40 -5.65 7.72
C SER A 553 23.48 -4.86 8.43
N ALA A 554 23.28 -3.55 8.62
CA ALA A 554 24.30 -2.64 9.14
C ALA A 554 25.66 -2.72 8.41
N GLY A 555 25.65 -3.01 7.10
CA GLY A 555 26.87 -3.16 6.28
C GLY A 555 27.62 -4.48 6.48
N LEU A 556 27.15 -5.37 7.35
CA LEU A 556 27.74 -6.68 7.59
C LEU A 556 27.03 -7.75 6.76
N ALA A 557 27.79 -8.74 6.30
CA ALA A 557 27.24 -9.94 5.68
C ALA A 557 26.82 -10.96 6.75
N PRO A 558 25.96 -11.95 6.42
CA PRO A 558 25.65 -13.04 7.33
C PRO A 558 26.92 -13.79 7.71
N SER A 559 27.05 -14.21 8.97
CA SER A 559 28.19 -15.02 9.41
C SER A 559 28.05 -16.47 8.90
N PRO A 560 29.13 -17.17 8.52
CA PRO A 560 29.07 -18.61 8.25
C PRO A 560 28.59 -19.37 9.49
N GLY A 561 27.76 -20.40 9.29
CA GLY A 561 27.19 -21.19 10.38
C GLY A 561 25.68 -21.39 10.26
N ASP A 562 25.07 -21.87 11.35
CA ASP A 562 23.65 -22.18 11.36
C ASP A 562 22.78 -20.92 11.22
N ALA A 563 21.75 -21.03 10.40
CA ALA A 563 20.82 -19.97 10.10
C ALA A 563 19.41 -20.54 9.89
N VAL A 564 18.41 -19.67 9.91
CA VAL A 564 17.02 -20.02 9.62
C VAL A 564 16.48 -19.05 8.59
N VAL A 565 15.83 -19.58 7.56
CA VAL A 565 15.06 -18.78 6.61
C VAL A 565 13.60 -18.78 7.07
N TYR A 566 13.07 -17.60 7.33
CA TYR A 566 11.64 -17.37 7.50
C TYR A 566 11.04 -17.19 6.11
N ALA A 567 10.44 -18.26 5.60
CA ALA A 567 9.72 -18.26 4.35
C ALA A 567 8.25 -17.92 4.57
N THR A 568 7.72 -17.07 3.70
CA THR A 568 6.27 -16.86 3.58
C THR A 568 5.84 -17.65 2.37
N GLU A 569 5.41 -18.90 2.57
CA GLU A 569 4.84 -19.66 1.48
C GLU A 569 3.42 -19.16 1.28
N ALA A 570 3.14 -18.56 0.12
CA ALA A 570 1.77 -18.24 -0.26
C ALA A 570 1.02 -19.57 -0.31
N ALA A 571 0.15 -19.81 0.68
CA ALA A 571 -0.69 -20.98 0.66
C ALA A 571 -1.75 -20.72 -0.41
N SER A 572 -1.46 -21.13 -1.64
CA SER A 572 -2.27 -20.85 -2.83
C SER A 572 -3.64 -21.57 -2.85
N ASN A 573 -4.09 -22.09 -1.71
CA ASN A 573 -5.43 -22.63 -1.56
C ASN A 573 -6.28 -21.55 -0.90
N LEU A 574 -6.98 -20.77 -1.73
CA LEU A 574 -8.05 -19.88 -1.30
C LEU A 574 -9.06 -20.67 -0.47
N VAL A 575 -9.00 -20.55 0.85
CA VAL A 575 -10.17 -20.88 1.67
C VAL A 575 -11.13 -19.71 1.46
N HIS A 576 -12.01 -19.82 0.47
CA HIS A 576 -13.08 -18.85 0.27
C HIS A 576 -14.06 -18.94 1.43
N CYS A 577 -13.81 -18.20 2.50
CA CYS A 577 -14.86 -17.82 3.44
C CYS A 577 -15.58 -16.60 2.87
N SER A 578 -16.55 -16.79 1.97
CA SER A 578 -17.45 -15.69 1.60
C SER A 578 -18.43 -15.47 2.74
N ALA A 579 -18.18 -14.46 3.57
CA ALA A 579 -19.28 -13.79 4.24
C ALA A 579 -19.89 -12.84 3.21
N GLU A 580 -21.13 -13.14 2.79
CA GLU A 580 -21.97 -12.16 2.12
C GLU A 580 -22.80 -11.48 3.20
N ASN A 581 -22.46 -10.24 3.55
CA ASN A 581 -23.36 -9.45 4.37
C ASN A 581 -24.35 -8.74 3.45
N ARG A 582 -25.60 -9.21 3.44
CA ARG A 582 -26.65 -8.59 2.64
C ARG A 582 -26.93 -7.20 3.19
N ARG A 583 -26.78 -6.21 2.34
CA ARG A 583 -26.96 -4.79 2.63
C ARG A 583 -28.17 -4.22 1.88
N SER A 584 -29.25 -5.00 1.80
CA SER A 584 -30.46 -4.54 1.11
C SER A 584 -30.95 -3.24 1.74
N PRO A 585 -31.04 -2.13 0.98
CA PRO A 585 -31.49 -0.86 1.51
C PRO A 585 -32.92 -1.00 2.03
N ILE A 586 -33.18 -0.44 3.21
CA ILE A 586 -34.53 -0.35 3.76
C ILE A 586 -35.02 1.06 3.45
N ALA A 587 -35.98 1.15 2.53
CA ALA A 587 -36.59 2.42 2.16
C ALA A 587 -37.58 2.85 3.26
N LEU A 588 -37.38 4.06 3.80
CA LEU A 588 -38.15 4.62 4.90
C LEU A 588 -38.86 5.90 4.46
N THR A 589 -40.01 6.14 5.08
CA THR A 589 -40.73 7.42 5.04
C THR A 589 -40.52 8.17 6.33
N ILE A 590 -40.48 9.49 6.25
CA ILE A 590 -40.47 10.35 7.43
C ILE A 590 -41.92 10.55 7.88
N ALA A 591 -42.26 10.01 9.03
CA ALA A 591 -43.58 10.13 9.65
C ALA A 591 -43.75 11.47 10.39
N ASP A 592 -42.66 12.02 10.95
CA ASP A 592 -42.64 13.30 11.64
C ASP A 592 -41.23 13.91 11.58
N ALA A 593 -41.15 15.25 11.60
CA ALA A 593 -39.88 15.99 11.63
C ALA A 593 -39.98 17.22 12.53
N GLN A 594 -39.06 17.33 13.49
CA GLN A 594 -39.01 18.40 14.48
C GLN A 594 -37.62 19.04 14.53
N LEU A 595 -37.58 20.37 14.61
CA LEU A 595 -36.35 21.11 14.82
C LEU A 595 -36.13 21.22 16.34
N GLU A 596 -35.08 20.60 16.85
CA GLU A 596 -34.71 20.65 18.27
C GLU A 596 -33.56 21.64 18.48
N GLN A 597 -33.63 22.43 19.55
CA GLN A 597 -32.46 23.16 20.07
C GLN A 597 -31.81 22.34 21.18
N ARG A 598 -30.52 22.01 21.03
CA ARG A 598 -29.78 21.21 22.01
C ARG A 598 -28.60 21.98 22.60
N GLY A 599 -28.60 22.10 23.93
CA GLY A 599 -27.50 22.69 24.71
C GLY A 599 -27.61 24.21 24.94
N SER A 600 -26.58 24.78 25.58
CA SER A 600 -26.49 26.21 25.91
C SER A 600 -25.94 27.09 24.78
N ARG A 601 -25.48 26.47 23.68
CA ARG A 601 -25.17 27.13 22.41
C ARG A 601 -26.35 26.88 21.44
N PRO A 602 -26.66 27.78 20.50
CA PRO A 602 -27.78 27.64 19.56
C PRO A 602 -27.50 26.57 18.49
N ARG A 603 -27.18 25.34 18.88
CA ARG A 603 -27.04 24.22 17.97
C ARG A 603 -28.44 23.67 17.70
N LYS A 604 -28.85 23.74 16.43
CA LYS A 604 -30.10 23.20 15.94
C LYS A 604 -29.84 21.76 15.47
N ALA A 605 -30.79 20.88 15.73
CA ALA A 605 -30.80 19.50 15.26
C ALA A 605 -32.17 19.20 14.62
N ILE A 606 -32.20 18.23 13.71
CA ILE A 606 -33.45 17.75 13.12
C ILE A 606 -33.71 16.36 13.66
N ALA A 607 -34.76 16.23 14.46
CA ALA A 607 -35.28 14.96 14.91
C ALA A 607 -36.31 14.47 13.89
N ILE A 608 -36.09 13.30 13.29
CA ILE A 608 -37.07 12.65 12.42
C ILE A 608 -37.57 11.35 13.03
N ARG A 609 -38.87 11.09 12.87
CA ARG A 609 -39.44 9.76 13.05
C ARG A 609 -39.60 9.10 11.72
N VAL A 610 -39.17 7.85 11.63
CA VAL A 610 -39.19 7.08 10.38
C VAL A 610 -40.12 5.88 10.48
N SER A 611 -40.71 5.50 9.35
CA SER A 611 -41.56 4.31 9.22
C SER A 611 -41.26 3.62 7.89
N PRO A 612 -41.21 2.28 7.84
CA PRO A 612 -40.92 1.57 6.59
C PRO A 612 -42.03 1.76 5.56
N ILE A 613 -41.64 1.86 4.28
CA ILE A 613 -42.59 2.06 3.16
C ILE A 613 -43.46 0.82 2.91
N VAL A 614 -42.96 -0.36 3.25
CA VAL A 614 -43.62 -1.66 3.07
C VAL A 614 -43.85 -2.27 4.45
N ASP A 615 -44.99 -2.92 4.68
CA ASP A 615 -45.36 -3.59 5.93
C ASP A 615 -44.19 -4.47 6.45
N GLY A 616 -43.46 -3.96 7.43
CA GLY A 616 -42.27 -4.59 7.98
C GLY A 616 -41.85 -3.94 9.30
N THR A 617 -41.21 -4.70 10.18
CA THR A 617 -40.60 -4.15 11.39
C THR A 617 -39.21 -3.60 11.07
N LEU A 618 -38.95 -2.35 11.44
CA LEU A 618 -37.60 -1.76 11.41
C LEU A 618 -36.65 -2.62 12.28
N PRO A 619 -35.46 -2.99 11.77
CA PRO A 619 -34.41 -3.56 12.61
C PRO A 619 -34.07 -2.62 13.78
N PRO A 620 -33.47 -3.15 14.87
CA PRO A 620 -33.00 -2.31 15.98
C PRO A 620 -32.10 -1.18 15.46
N SER A 621 -32.30 0.04 15.96
CA SER A 621 -31.60 1.23 15.49
C SER A 621 -30.07 1.15 15.63
N GLU A 622 -29.56 0.34 16.57
CA GLU A 622 -28.14 0.05 16.76
C GLU A 622 -27.50 -0.76 15.62
N ALA A 623 -28.32 -1.47 14.83
CA ALA A 623 -27.91 -2.30 13.71
C ALA A 623 -28.05 -1.60 12.35
N LEU A 624 -28.38 -0.30 12.34
CA LEU A 624 -28.65 0.47 11.12
C LEU A 624 -27.82 1.76 11.08
N ASP A 625 -27.38 2.12 9.88
CA ASP A 625 -26.96 3.49 9.55
C ASP A 625 -28.04 4.13 8.69
N LEU A 626 -28.58 5.25 9.15
CA LEU A 626 -29.66 5.97 8.48
C LEU A 626 -29.13 7.26 7.85
N TYR A 627 -29.49 7.47 6.59
CA TYR A 627 -29.12 8.65 5.82
C TYR A 627 -30.36 9.40 5.36
N LEU A 628 -30.35 10.72 5.55
CA LEU A 628 -31.27 11.66 4.92
C LEU A 628 -30.61 12.26 3.71
N HIS A 629 -31.26 12.13 2.56
CA HIS A 629 -30.79 12.74 1.33
C HIS A 629 -31.58 14.02 1.07
N PHE A 630 -30.89 15.16 1.13
CA PHE A 630 -31.51 16.48 1.01
C PHE A 630 -30.62 17.45 0.21
N PHE A 631 -31.22 18.17 -0.76
CA PHE A 631 -30.52 19.07 -1.69
C PHE A 631 -29.26 18.49 -2.37
N GLY A 632 -29.29 17.20 -2.72
CA GLY A 632 -28.14 16.54 -3.38
C GLY A 632 -26.98 16.22 -2.44
N ALA A 633 -27.19 16.30 -1.12
CA ALA A 633 -26.27 15.84 -0.10
C ALA A 633 -26.91 14.74 0.76
N SER A 634 -26.07 13.84 1.27
CA SER A 634 -26.46 12.75 2.16
C SER A 634 -25.95 13.04 3.56
N PHE A 635 -26.82 12.95 4.56
CA PHE A 635 -26.49 13.26 5.95
C PHE A 635 -26.76 12.04 6.82
N ALA A 636 -25.77 11.61 7.60
CA ALA A 636 -25.95 10.51 8.54
C ALA A 636 -26.73 10.97 9.79
N ALA A 637 -27.71 10.17 10.20
CA ALA A 637 -28.42 10.34 11.46
C ALA A 637 -27.80 9.52 12.58
N THR A 638 -27.96 10.03 13.80
CA THR A 638 -27.67 9.28 15.03
C THR A 638 -28.98 8.74 15.59
N PRO A 639 -29.08 7.44 15.91
CA PRO A 639 -30.29 6.91 16.52
C PRO A 639 -30.46 7.46 17.95
N GLN A 640 -31.68 7.84 18.32
CA GLN A 640 -32.06 8.24 19.69
C GLN A 640 -33.12 7.28 20.30
N GLY A 641 -33.66 6.37 19.48
CA GLY A 641 -34.66 5.38 19.85
C GLY A 641 -34.95 4.44 18.67
N PRO A 642 -35.94 3.54 18.79
CA PRO A 642 -36.26 2.56 17.75
C PRO A 642 -36.77 3.20 16.43
N ASP A 643 -37.48 4.33 16.52
CA ASP A 643 -38.05 5.06 15.38
C ASP A 643 -37.53 6.51 15.28
N LEU A 644 -36.80 7.00 16.28
CA LEU A 644 -36.35 8.39 16.40
C LEU A 644 -34.87 8.54 16.04
N TRP A 645 -34.59 9.40 15.08
CA TRP A 645 -33.26 9.63 14.53
C TRP A 645 -32.94 11.13 14.51
N LEU A 646 -31.70 11.48 14.76
CA LEU A 646 -31.28 12.85 14.97
C LEU A 646 -30.14 13.24 14.03
N PHE A 647 -30.33 14.33 13.28
CA PHE A 647 -29.28 14.99 12.52
C PHE A 647 -28.78 16.19 13.32
N GLU A 648 -27.66 16.00 14.02
CA GLU A 648 -27.01 17.07 14.77
C GLU A 648 -25.91 17.73 13.96
N ASP A 649 -25.76 19.03 14.13
CA ASP A 649 -24.57 19.77 13.75
C ASP A 649 -23.40 19.42 14.70
N LEU A 650 -22.35 18.80 14.15
CA LEU A 650 -21.18 18.39 14.92
C LEU A 650 -20.14 19.53 15.05
N GLU A 651 -20.00 20.42 14.05
CA GLU A 651 -18.96 21.47 13.96
C GLU A 651 -19.37 22.65 13.03
N ASP A 652 -18.93 23.89 13.33
CA ASP A 652 -19.23 25.14 12.57
C ASP A 652 -18.80 25.13 11.06
N ARG A 653 -18.20 24.04 10.57
CA ARG A 653 -17.82 23.81 9.18
C ARG A 653 -18.45 22.55 8.56
N ASP A 654 -19.30 21.84 9.28
CA ASP A 654 -20.02 20.68 8.74
C ASP A 654 -21.12 21.19 7.78
N PRO A 655 -21.22 20.65 6.55
CA PRO A 655 -22.31 20.96 5.62
C PRO A 655 -23.71 20.82 6.23
N ARG A 656 -23.86 19.98 7.27
CA ARG A 656 -25.10 19.84 8.07
C ARG A 656 -25.53 21.14 8.72
N ALA A 657 -24.59 21.93 9.26
CA ALA A 657 -24.90 23.23 9.88
C ALA A 657 -25.57 24.17 8.87
N ALA A 658 -24.98 24.30 7.69
CA ALA A 658 -25.49 25.13 6.61
C ALA A 658 -26.85 24.62 6.09
N MET A 659 -27.03 23.29 5.99
CA MET A 659 -28.32 22.69 5.62
C MET A 659 -29.41 23.02 6.65
N ILE A 660 -29.13 22.83 7.94
CA ILE A 660 -30.10 23.07 9.03
C ILE A 660 -30.47 24.56 9.09
N ASP A 661 -29.51 25.47 8.94
CA ASP A 661 -29.76 26.91 8.89
C ASP A 661 -30.56 27.33 7.65
N GLN A 662 -30.40 26.64 6.51
CA GLN A 662 -31.20 26.88 5.31
C GLN A 662 -32.62 26.34 5.46
N LEU A 663 -32.79 25.16 6.05
CA LEU A 663 -34.09 24.58 6.34
C LEU A 663 -34.93 25.48 7.24
N ASP A 664 -34.33 26.05 8.28
CA ASP A 664 -35.00 27.00 9.18
C ASP A 664 -35.50 28.27 8.46
N GLN A 665 -34.95 28.58 7.28
CA GLN A 665 -35.37 29.71 6.44
C GLN A 665 -36.48 29.35 5.44
N ILE A 666 -36.81 28.07 5.24
CA ILE A 666 -37.84 27.62 4.30
C ILE A 666 -39.21 27.60 5.02
N PRO A 667 -40.21 28.36 4.53
CA PRO A 667 -41.58 28.22 5.04
C PRO A 667 -42.09 26.81 4.79
N ASN A 668 -42.59 26.15 5.85
CA ASN A 668 -43.01 24.76 5.82
C ASN A 668 -41.89 23.77 5.45
N TRP A 669 -40.68 23.99 5.98
CA TRP A 669 -39.52 23.09 5.83
C TRP A 669 -39.83 21.62 6.18
N GLN A 670 -40.79 21.39 7.09
CA GLN A 670 -41.28 20.06 7.46
C GLN A 670 -41.82 19.30 6.24
N ALA A 671 -42.60 19.96 5.37
CA ALA A 671 -43.10 19.34 4.15
C ALA A 671 -41.96 18.99 3.16
N ALA A 672 -40.90 19.81 3.11
CA ALA A 672 -39.73 19.52 2.30
C ALA A 672 -38.98 18.28 2.83
N ILE A 673 -38.81 18.19 4.15
CA ILE A 673 -38.17 17.03 4.79
C ILE A 673 -39.04 15.78 4.67
N MET A 674 -40.35 15.85 4.92
CA MET A 674 -41.25 14.69 4.79
C MET A 674 -41.27 14.11 3.36
N GLY A 675 -41.02 14.95 2.34
CA GLY A 675 -40.88 14.51 0.96
C GLY A 675 -39.48 13.99 0.58
N SER A 676 -38.52 14.01 1.50
CA SER A 676 -37.13 13.64 1.25
C SER A 676 -36.89 12.14 1.47
N PRO A 677 -36.09 11.48 0.60
CA PRO A 677 -35.80 10.06 0.77
C PRO A 677 -34.92 9.82 1.99
N VAL A 678 -35.32 8.84 2.80
CA VAL A 678 -34.55 8.32 3.93
C VAL A 678 -34.27 6.86 3.70
N ILE A 679 -33.00 6.49 3.84
CA ILE A 679 -32.53 5.14 3.56
C ILE A 679 -31.77 4.66 4.77
N ALA A 680 -32.10 3.45 5.22
CA ALA A 680 -31.36 2.76 6.26
C ALA A 680 -30.62 1.56 5.68
N TYR A 681 -29.36 1.41 6.06
CA TYR A 681 -28.54 0.27 5.69
C TYR A 681 -28.19 -0.55 6.94
N PRO A 682 -28.22 -1.89 6.87
CA PRO A 682 -27.67 -2.75 7.91
C PRO A 682 -26.18 -2.48 8.14
N ARG A 683 -25.77 -2.37 9.40
CA ARG A 683 -24.36 -2.36 9.79
C ARG A 683 -23.70 -3.70 9.50
N HIS A 684 -22.40 -3.67 9.21
CA HIS A 684 -21.64 -4.89 9.03
C HIS A 684 -21.32 -5.57 10.36
N PRO A 685 -21.38 -6.91 10.48
CA PRO A 685 -20.92 -7.59 11.68
C PRO A 685 -19.44 -7.30 11.96
N ASP A 686 -19.15 -6.94 13.20
CA ASP A 686 -17.81 -6.48 13.62
C ASP A 686 -16.75 -7.59 13.68
N VAL A 687 -17.13 -8.87 13.60
CA VAL A 687 -16.22 -10.01 13.81
C VAL A 687 -16.46 -11.14 12.80
N LEU A 688 -15.43 -11.48 12.03
CA LEU A 688 -15.42 -12.61 11.09
C LEU A 688 -14.71 -13.83 11.72
N SER A 689 -15.32 -15.02 11.66
CA SER A 689 -14.69 -16.26 12.13
C SER A 689 -14.08 -17.05 10.97
N ILE A 690 -12.75 -17.10 10.88
CA ILE A 690 -12.00 -17.70 9.78
C ILE A 690 -11.34 -19.01 10.24
N ALA A 691 -11.41 -20.07 9.44
CA ALA A 691 -10.71 -21.32 9.75
C ALA A 691 -9.18 -21.15 9.63
N ILE A 692 -8.44 -21.69 10.60
CA ILE A 692 -6.98 -21.78 10.55
C ILE A 692 -6.61 -22.96 9.64
N PRO A 693 -5.65 -22.81 8.70
CA PRO A 693 -5.24 -23.90 7.83
C PRO A 693 -4.71 -25.10 8.62
N THR A 694 -5.29 -26.28 8.41
CA THR A 694 -4.82 -27.56 8.98
C THR A 694 -4.13 -28.46 7.96
N GLU A 695 -4.26 -28.15 6.68
CA GLU A 695 -3.65 -28.91 5.57
C GLU A 695 -3.08 -27.95 4.51
N TYR A 696 -1.95 -28.34 3.89
CA TYR A 696 -1.35 -27.65 2.75
C TYR A 696 -0.98 -28.67 1.68
N ARG A 697 -1.52 -28.51 0.46
CA ARG A 697 -1.36 -29.46 -0.67
C ARG A 697 -1.73 -30.91 -0.32
N GLY A 698 -2.70 -31.09 0.57
CA GLY A 698 -3.17 -32.41 1.04
C GLY A 698 -2.31 -33.05 2.13
N GLU A 699 -1.28 -32.36 2.61
CA GLU A 699 -0.49 -32.80 3.77
C GLU A 699 -0.91 -32.03 5.03
N PRO A 700 -1.06 -32.69 6.18
CA PRO A 700 -1.36 -32.01 7.43
C PRO A 700 -0.22 -31.06 7.83
N ILE A 701 -0.57 -29.84 8.21
CA ILE A 701 0.38 -28.81 8.66
C ILE A 701 0.15 -28.47 10.14
N ASP A 702 1.24 -28.27 10.86
CA ASP A 702 1.20 -27.67 12.19
C ASP A 702 1.33 -26.14 12.04
N PHE A 703 0.18 -25.46 11.98
CA PHE A 703 0.15 -24.01 11.83
C PHE A 703 0.72 -23.35 13.10
N HIS A 704 1.87 -22.66 12.99
CA HIS A 704 2.46 -21.88 14.08
C HIS A 704 2.28 -20.38 13.86
N ALA A 705 2.55 -19.90 12.64
CA ALA A 705 2.31 -18.52 12.26
C ALA A 705 1.94 -18.42 10.77
N GLY A 706 1.23 -17.35 10.43
CA GLY A 706 0.85 -17.05 9.05
C GLY A 706 0.42 -15.61 8.88
N VAL A 707 0.32 -15.20 7.62
CA VAL A 707 -0.22 -13.92 7.21
C VAL A 707 -1.56 -14.17 6.55
N LEU A 708 -2.60 -13.53 7.07
CA LEU A 708 -3.94 -13.53 6.53
C LEU A 708 -4.14 -12.24 5.72
N ASP A 709 -4.31 -12.37 4.41
CA ASP A 709 -4.70 -11.28 3.52
C ASP A 709 -6.22 -11.34 3.31
N LEU A 710 -6.93 -10.35 3.84
CA LEU A 710 -8.36 -10.12 3.63
C LEU A 710 -8.54 -9.27 2.37
N HIS A 711 -9.43 -9.66 1.47
CA HIS A 711 -9.86 -8.89 0.31
C HIS A 711 -11.36 -8.63 0.43
N VAL A 712 -11.76 -7.38 0.49
CA VAL A 712 -13.17 -7.00 0.59
C VAL A 712 -13.60 -6.28 -0.68
N THR A 713 -14.68 -6.75 -1.29
CA THR A 713 -15.32 -6.10 -2.44
C THR A 713 -16.78 -5.80 -2.12
N ALA A 714 -17.30 -4.71 -2.70
CA ALA A 714 -18.73 -4.46 -2.78
C ALA A 714 -19.30 -5.11 -4.05
N THR A 715 -20.55 -5.57 -4.00
CA THR A 715 -21.20 -6.27 -5.11
C THR A 715 -22.65 -5.87 -5.26
N ASP A 716 -23.10 -5.71 -6.50
CA ASP A 716 -24.50 -5.36 -6.78
C ASP A 716 -25.45 -6.53 -6.62
N GLY A 717 -26.71 -6.19 -6.34
CA GLY A 717 -27.80 -7.15 -6.33
C GLY A 717 -28.12 -7.59 -7.74
N LYS A 718 -28.10 -8.90 -8.00
CA LYS A 718 -28.69 -9.39 -9.26
C LYS A 718 -30.17 -9.01 -9.31
N PRO A 719 -30.68 -8.43 -10.40
CA PRO A 719 -32.10 -8.53 -10.71
C PRO A 719 -32.43 -10.02 -10.95
N ASN A 720 -33.60 -10.45 -10.50
CA ASN A 720 -34.13 -11.82 -10.49
C ASN A 720 -34.19 -12.54 -11.87
N ARG A 721 -33.08 -12.74 -12.58
CA ARG A 721 -33.03 -13.64 -13.76
C ARG A 721 -32.57 -15.04 -13.36
N PRO A 722 -33.38 -16.09 -13.61
CA PRO A 722 -32.91 -17.46 -13.52
C PRO A 722 -31.70 -17.65 -14.45
N PRO A 723 -30.63 -18.34 -14.02
CA PRO A 723 -29.45 -18.55 -14.84
C PRO A 723 -29.77 -19.57 -15.93
N THR A 724 -30.18 -19.12 -17.11
CA THR A 724 -30.39 -20.00 -18.27
C THR A 724 -29.33 -19.87 -19.35
N ASP A 725 -28.19 -19.23 -19.09
CA ASP A 725 -27.04 -19.35 -19.98
C ASP A 725 -25.71 -19.20 -19.24
N THR A 726 -24.73 -19.98 -19.68
CA THR A 726 -23.40 -20.22 -19.07
C THR A 726 -22.46 -19.01 -19.11
N SER A 727 -22.93 -17.83 -19.49
CA SER A 727 -22.13 -16.59 -19.52
C SER A 727 -21.97 -15.91 -18.17
N GLY A 728 -22.71 -16.32 -17.13
CA GLY A 728 -22.29 -16.23 -15.73
C GLY A 728 -21.66 -14.92 -15.25
N LEU A 729 -22.09 -13.75 -15.77
CA LEU A 729 -21.56 -12.48 -15.28
C LEU A 729 -22.12 -12.26 -13.86
N PRO A 730 -21.27 -12.23 -12.81
CA PRO A 730 -21.68 -11.69 -11.52
C PRO A 730 -22.08 -10.23 -11.72
N GLY A 731 -22.99 -9.69 -10.91
CA GLY A 731 -23.26 -8.23 -10.89
C GLY A 731 -21.95 -7.44 -10.70
N ASN A 732 -21.95 -6.14 -10.96
CA ASN A 732 -20.70 -5.38 -10.94
C ASN A 732 -20.04 -5.50 -9.56
N VAL A 733 -18.70 -5.60 -9.57
CA VAL A 733 -17.89 -5.83 -8.38
C VAL A 733 -16.91 -4.68 -8.27
N SER A 734 -16.87 -4.04 -7.10
CA SER A 734 -15.91 -2.96 -6.85
C SER A 734 -14.47 -3.46 -6.96
N ALA A 735 -13.53 -2.52 -7.11
CA ALA A 735 -12.12 -2.83 -6.82
C ALA A 735 -11.98 -3.37 -5.37
N PRO A 736 -11.11 -4.36 -5.13
CA PRO A 736 -10.93 -4.93 -3.80
C PRO A 736 -10.10 -4.01 -2.91
N VAL A 737 -10.55 -3.81 -1.67
CA VAL A 737 -9.70 -3.29 -0.59
C VAL A 737 -9.05 -4.47 0.14
N SER A 738 -7.75 -4.37 0.39
CA SER A 738 -7.00 -5.49 0.99
C SER A 738 -6.40 -5.11 2.33
N ARG A 739 -6.43 -6.03 3.29
CA ARG A 739 -5.79 -5.86 4.60
C ARG A 739 -5.02 -7.09 5.01
N ARG A 740 -3.81 -6.85 5.50
CA ARG A 740 -2.88 -7.88 5.94
C ARG A 740 -2.85 -7.97 7.47
N ILE A 741 -3.04 -9.17 8.00
CA ILE A 741 -3.05 -9.45 9.45
C ILE A 741 -2.09 -10.61 9.72
N VAL A 742 -1.19 -10.48 10.68
CA VAL A 742 -0.33 -11.59 11.11
C VAL A 742 -1.08 -12.42 12.15
N ILE A 743 -1.18 -13.73 11.96
CA ILE A 743 -1.81 -14.63 12.93
C ILE A 743 -0.71 -15.51 13.52
N ARG A 744 -0.67 -15.61 14.84
CA ARG A 744 0.34 -16.34 15.61
C ARG A 744 -0.33 -17.31 16.55
N ARG A 745 0.12 -18.55 16.57
CA ARG A 745 -0.35 -19.56 17.50
C ARG A 745 0.52 -19.57 18.74
N LYS A 746 -0.10 -19.45 19.90
CA LYS A 746 0.54 -19.59 21.20
C LYS A 746 0.66 -21.06 21.56
N ALA A 747 1.75 -21.67 21.12
CA ALA A 747 2.09 -23.06 21.38
C ALA A 747 3.60 -23.15 21.67
N PRO A 748 4.02 -23.17 22.95
CA PRO A 748 5.43 -23.31 23.29
C PRO A 748 5.94 -24.68 22.79
N PRO A 749 7.10 -24.75 22.13
CA PRO A 749 7.64 -26.02 21.66
C PRO A 749 8.00 -26.95 22.84
N PRO A 750 8.01 -28.28 22.67
CA PRO A 750 8.39 -29.20 23.74
C PRO A 750 9.87 -29.07 24.15
N ALA A 751 10.23 -29.59 25.31
CA ALA A 751 11.61 -29.58 25.79
C ALA A 751 12.55 -30.35 24.83
N PRO A 752 13.72 -29.80 24.48
CA PRO A 752 14.73 -30.52 23.71
C PRO A 752 15.19 -31.79 24.43
N LYS A 753 15.33 -32.90 23.70
CA LYS A 753 15.89 -34.13 24.25
C LYS A 753 17.42 -34.09 24.23
N PRO A 754 18.08 -34.28 25.38
CA PRO A 754 19.52 -34.20 25.50
C PRO A 754 20.20 -35.44 24.90
N SER A 755 21.35 -35.25 24.27
CA SER A 755 22.18 -36.38 23.84
C SER A 755 22.89 -37.01 25.06
N ARG A 756 22.49 -38.24 25.45
CA ARG A 756 23.01 -38.93 26.64
C ARG A 756 24.45 -39.45 26.43
N GLY A 757 25.28 -39.38 27.47
CA GLY A 757 26.66 -39.91 27.51
C GLY A 757 27.64 -39.01 28.24
N VAL A 758 28.69 -39.59 28.82
CA VAL A 758 29.84 -38.83 29.35
C VAL A 758 30.59 -38.23 28.17
N LYS A 759 30.79 -36.92 28.18
CA LYS A 759 31.38 -36.18 27.06
C LYS A 759 32.49 -35.26 27.54
N TRP A 760 33.52 -35.15 26.72
CA TRP A 760 34.73 -34.38 27.02
C TRP A 760 34.79 -33.13 26.15
N ALA A 761 35.21 -32.02 26.75
CA ALA A 761 35.61 -30.85 25.99
C ALA A 761 36.94 -31.12 25.26
N LYS A 762 37.04 -30.65 24.02
CA LYS A 762 38.29 -30.69 23.26
C LYS A 762 39.19 -29.54 23.77
N PRO A 763 40.45 -29.82 24.15
CA PRO A 763 41.37 -28.74 24.48
C PRO A 763 41.50 -27.81 23.27
N GLY A 764 41.56 -26.49 23.49
CA GLY A 764 41.86 -25.54 22.42
C GLY A 764 43.17 -25.92 21.71
N ALA A 765 43.29 -25.61 20.41
CA ALA A 765 44.52 -25.86 19.66
C ALA A 765 45.72 -25.29 20.44
N ARG A 766 46.73 -26.13 20.70
CA ARG A 766 48.02 -25.82 21.36
C ARG A 766 47.96 -24.54 22.24
N TYR A 767 47.74 -24.72 23.55
CA TYR A 767 47.91 -23.69 24.58
C TYR A 767 46.82 -22.58 24.58
N ALA A 768 45.61 -22.91 25.03
CA ALA A 768 44.55 -21.93 25.25
C ALA A 768 44.05 -21.95 26.71
N ASP A 769 43.71 -20.77 27.24
CA ASP A 769 43.00 -20.60 28.52
C ASP A 769 41.60 -21.27 28.53
N ASP A 770 41.15 -21.72 27.36
CA ASP A 770 39.81 -22.26 27.12
C ASP A 770 39.85 -23.68 26.50
N ALA A 771 38.93 -24.53 26.93
CA ALA A 771 38.53 -25.74 26.21
C ALA A 771 37.27 -25.45 25.37
N THR A 772 37.07 -26.19 24.29
CA THR A 772 35.90 -26.04 23.42
C THR A 772 35.03 -27.28 23.50
N TYR A 773 33.71 -27.10 23.57
CA TYR A 773 32.77 -28.21 23.56
C TYR A 773 31.59 -27.90 22.64
N GLU A 774 31.28 -28.85 21.75
CA GLU A 774 30.10 -28.78 20.89
C GLU A 774 28.95 -29.55 21.55
N LEU A 775 28.02 -28.82 22.13
CA LEU A 775 26.76 -29.31 22.68
C LEU A 775 25.81 -29.64 21.53
N THR A 776 25.18 -30.81 21.55
CA THR A 776 24.18 -31.23 20.55
C THR A 776 22.93 -31.82 21.20
N TRP A 777 21.76 -31.62 20.61
CA TRP A 777 20.45 -32.15 21.07
C TRP A 777 19.59 -32.62 19.89
N GLU A 778 18.42 -33.20 20.16
CA GLU A 778 17.44 -33.49 19.10
C GLU A 778 16.71 -32.22 18.66
N ARG A 779 16.49 -32.07 17.35
CA ARG A 779 15.72 -30.94 16.84
C ARG A 779 14.26 -31.03 17.28
N VAL A 780 13.76 -29.95 17.87
CA VAL A 780 12.38 -29.81 18.32
C VAL A 780 11.50 -29.27 17.17
N PRO A 781 10.40 -29.95 16.80
CA PRO A 781 9.39 -29.40 15.88
C PRO A 781 8.84 -28.06 16.40
N GLY A 782 8.64 -27.09 15.51
CA GLY A 782 8.16 -25.75 15.87
C GLY A 782 9.22 -24.81 16.50
N ALA A 783 10.44 -25.28 16.76
CA ALA A 783 11.51 -24.44 17.31
C ALA A 783 12.20 -23.61 16.21
N ALA A 784 12.13 -22.28 16.31
CA ALA A 784 12.84 -21.34 15.44
C ALA A 784 14.27 -21.06 15.93
N ARG A 785 14.48 -21.01 17.26
CA ARG A 785 15.79 -20.88 17.91
C ARG A 785 15.79 -21.61 19.25
N TYR A 786 16.96 -21.64 19.90
CA TYR A 786 17.16 -22.22 21.21
C TYR A 786 17.89 -21.23 22.12
N GLU A 787 17.59 -21.32 23.41
CA GLU A 787 18.38 -20.68 24.46
C GLU A 787 19.21 -21.73 25.17
N VAL A 788 20.46 -21.39 25.49
CA VAL A 788 21.41 -22.27 26.15
C VAL A 788 21.94 -21.59 27.39
N GLU A 789 21.84 -22.30 28.51
CA GLU A 789 22.41 -21.87 29.77
C GLU A 789 23.37 -22.94 30.30
N ARG A 790 24.31 -22.51 31.13
CA ARG A 790 25.40 -23.33 31.65
C ARG A 790 25.64 -23.06 33.12
N VAL A 791 25.99 -24.09 33.87
CA VAL A 791 26.56 -23.98 35.22
C VAL A 791 27.86 -24.79 35.29
N LEU A 792 28.88 -24.26 35.96
CA LEU A 792 30.10 -25.02 36.27
C LEU A 792 29.99 -25.60 37.68
N GLU A 793 30.53 -26.79 37.90
CA GLU A 793 30.49 -27.51 39.17
C GLU A 793 30.90 -26.65 40.36
N GLY A 794 31.96 -25.85 40.22
CA GLY A 794 32.45 -24.97 41.28
C GLY A 794 31.44 -23.93 41.76
N HIS A 795 30.43 -23.58 40.95
CA HIS A 795 29.36 -22.66 41.35
C HIS A 795 28.41 -23.27 42.38
N PHE A 796 28.38 -24.60 42.52
CA PHE A 796 27.63 -25.27 43.58
C PHE A 796 28.37 -25.24 44.94
N GLY A 797 29.59 -24.70 45.01
CA GLY A 797 30.38 -24.60 46.24
C GLY A 797 31.10 -25.89 46.65
N TYR A 798 31.13 -26.91 45.78
CA TYR A 798 31.84 -28.16 46.00
C TYR A 798 33.22 -28.14 45.34
N GLN A 799 34.16 -28.89 45.92
CA GLN A 799 35.44 -29.18 45.26
C GLN A 799 35.19 -29.99 43.98
N PRO A 800 35.99 -29.80 42.92
CA PRO A 800 35.84 -30.57 41.69
C PRO A 800 35.84 -32.08 41.94
N ASN A 801 34.94 -32.80 41.28
CA ASN A 801 34.74 -34.25 41.41
C ASN A 801 34.25 -34.74 42.79
N ALA A 802 33.81 -33.86 43.69
CA ALA A 802 33.31 -34.28 45.01
C ALA A 802 31.96 -35.00 44.94
N LEU A 803 31.15 -34.73 43.91
CA LEU A 803 29.83 -35.35 43.69
C LEU A 803 29.87 -36.41 42.59
N SER A 804 29.01 -37.43 42.66
CA SER A 804 28.80 -38.31 41.51
C SER A 804 28.17 -37.54 40.33
N ASP A 805 28.27 -38.08 39.10
CA ASP A 805 27.68 -37.41 37.93
C ASP A 805 26.14 -37.31 38.03
N ASP A 806 25.49 -38.24 38.73
CA ASP A 806 24.03 -38.23 38.97
C ASP A 806 23.65 -37.25 40.08
N ASP A 807 24.37 -37.22 41.21
CA ASP A 807 24.14 -36.24 42.28
C ASP A 807 24.30 -34.80 41.76
N LEU A 808 25.27 -34.58 40.86
CA LEU A 808 25.51 -33.28 40.25
C LEU A 808 24.38 -32.86 39.31
N ARG A 809 23.78 -33.79 38.55
CA ARG A 809 22.58 -33.52 37.73
C ARG A 809 21.37 -33.21 38.60
N ASP A 810 21.14 -34.00 39.64
CA ASP A 810 20.05 -33.81 40.59
C ASP A 810 20.16 -32.46 41.30
N LEU A 811 21.38 -32.08 41.70
CA LEU A 811 21.64 -30.78 42.29
C LEU A 811 21.40 -29.64 41.30
N ALA A 812 21.87 -29.78 40.05
CA ALA A 812 21.64 -28.79 39.00
C ALA A 812 20.15 -28.62 38.68
N ALA A 813 19.36 -29.71 38.70
CA ALA A 813 17.91 -29.66 38.52
C ALA A 813 17.19 -28.90 39.66
N ARG A 814 17.76 -28.88 40.87
CA ARG A 814 17.21 -28.14 42.03
C ARG A 814 17.69 -26.69 42.14
N ARG A 815 18.84 -26.36 41.53
CA ARG A 815 19.53 -25.06 41.63
C ARG A 815 19.61 -24.33 40.29
N LEU A 816 18.43 -24.10 39.72
CA LEU A 816 18.23 -23.43 38.43
C LEU A 816 18.72 -21.97 38.41
N ASP A 817 18.89 -21.35 39.59
CA ASP A 817 19.41 -20.00 39.81
C ASP A 817 20.89 -19.84 39.45
N LEU A 818 21.65 -20.93 39.45
CA LEU A 818 23.09 -20.92 39.20
C LEU A 818 23.47 -21.04 37.72
N PHE A 819 22.48 -21.25 36.84
CA PHE A 819 22.71 -21.32 35.40
C PHE A 819 22.92 -19.92 34.81
N GLU A 820 24.05 -19.74 34.13
CA GLU A 820 24.42 -18.55 33.39
C GLU A 820 23.97 -18.68 31.94
N ARG A 821 23.35 -17.63 31.38
CA ARG A 821 22.97 -17.61 29.98
C ARG A 821 24.18 -17.48 29.06
N ARG A 822 24.38 -18.47 28.20
CA ARG A 822 25.48 -18.51 27.22
C ARG A 822 25.06 -17.99 25.86
N SER A 823 23.83 -18.30 25.46
CA SER A 823 23.24 -17.75 24.23
C SER A 823 21.72 -17.77 24.33
N ASN A 824 21.09 -16.75 23.76
CA ASN A 824 19.65 -16.70 23.49
C ASN A 824 19.33 -16.88 21.99
N GLN A 825 20.31 -17.06 21.12
CA GLN A 825 20.13 -17.06 19.66
C GLN A 825 20.80 -18.27 19.02
N VAL A 826 20.72 -19.44 19.64
CA VAL A 826 21.23 -20.65 19.01
C VAL A 826 20.25 -21.11 17.95
N ILE A 827 20.74 -21.20 16.72
CA ILE A 827 19.94 -21.66 15.59
C ILE A 827 20.33 -23.11 15.30
N GLY A 828 19.34 -24.00 15.34
CA GLY A 828 19.58 -25.44 15.13
C GLY A 828 20.00 -26.20 16.41
N PRO A 829 20.19 -27.53 16.30
CA PRO A 829 20.32 -28.42 17.44
C PRO A 829 21.77 -28.57 17.97
N ARG A 830 22.60 -27.53 17.82
CA ARG A 830 24.00 -27.54 18.23
C ARG A 830 24.50 -26.17 18.71
N PHE A 831 25.44 -26.17 19.64
CA PHE A 831 26.07 -24.96 20.19
C PHE A 831 27.52 -25.24 20.58
N THR A 832 28.46 -24.41 20.15
CA THR A 832 29.86 -24.50 20.60
C THR A 832 30.10 -23.50 21.73
N ASP A 833 30.43 -23.98 22.93
CA ASP A 833 30.84 -23.11 24.04
C ASP A 833 32.35 -23.13 24.26
N ARG A 834 32.85 -22.05 24.86
CA ARG A 834 34.21 -21.95 25.42
C ARG A 834 34.13 -22.10 26.93
N LEU A 835 34.83 -23.12 27.43
CA LEU A 835 34.88 -23.53 28.82
C LEU A 835 36.22 -23.11 29.43
N PRO A 836 36.24 -22.59 30.67
CA PRO A 836 37.48 -22.15 31.30
C PRO A 836 38.39 -23.36 31.60
N GLY A 837 39.58 -23.40 31.00
CA GLY A 837 40.56 -24.47 31.14
C GLY A 837 41.42 -24.39 32.42
N ARG A 838 40.96 -23.65 33.44
CA ARG A 838 41.77 -23.26 34.62
C ARG A 838 41.88 -24.34 35.71
N ALA A 839 41.00 -25.33 35.73
CA ALA A 839 41.00 -26.46 36.67
C ALA A 839 40.16 -27.62 36.09
N PRO A 840 40.39 -28.89 36.52
CA PRO A 840 39.44 -29.96 36.25
C PRO A 840 38.08 -29.52 36.76
N THR A 841 37.12 -29.33 35.86
CA THR A 841 35.76 -28.92 36.25
C THR A 841 34.76 -29.62 35.37
N ARG A 842 33.54 -29.78 35.89
CA ARG A 842 32.41 -30.31 35.16
C ARG A 842 31.44 -29.18 34.83
N SER A 843 30.94 -29.16 33.61
CA SER A 843 29.93 -28.20 33.16
C SER A 843 28.62 -28.92 32.89
N LEU A 844 27.50 -28.35 33.33
CA LEU A 844 26.17 -28.79 32.94
C LEU A 844 25.50 -27.70 32.10
N TYR A 845 24.68 -28.12 31.16
CA TYR A 845 23.93 -27.23 30.28
C TYR A 845 22.43 -27.52 30.39
N ARG A 846 21.61 -26.54 30.05
CA ARG A 846 20.20 -26.75 29.75
C ARG A 846 19.85 -25.97 28.50
N VAL A 847 18.92 -26.52 27.74
CA VAL A 847 18.50 -25.93 26.47
C VAL A 847 16.98 -25.86 26.44
N ARG A 848 16.41 -24.75 25.96
CA ARG A 848 14.97 -24.69 25.66
C ARG A 848 14.77 -24.23 24.23
N ALA A 849 13.76 -24.79 23.59
CA ALA A 849 13.31 -24.34 22.29
C ALA A 849 12.49 -23.05 22.43
N ILE A 850 12.60 -22.17 21.43
CA ILE A 850 11.82 -20.95 21.29
C ILE A 850 11.09 -21.05 19.95
N SER A 851 9.77 -20.86 19.95
CA SER A 851 8.98 -20.86 18.72
C SER A 851 9.31 -19.66 17.81
N ASP A 852 8.80 -19.69 16.59
CA ASP A 852 8.75 -18.55 15.68
C ASP A 852 7.93 -17.37 16.24
N THR A 853 7.01 -17.63 17.16
CA THR A 853 6.22 -16.64 17.90
C THR A 853 6.91 -16.10 19.16
N GLU A 854 8.20 -16.43 19.35
CA GLU A 854 9.03 -16.07 20.52
C GLU A 854 8.56 -16.67 21.86
N GLU A 855 7.69 -17.68 21.83
CA GLU A 855 7.29 -18.40 23.03
C GLU A 855 8.34 -19.42 23.44
N ALA A 856 8.73 -19.35 24.72
CA ALA A 856 9.72 -20.26 25.28
C ALA A 856 9.10 -21.56 25.76
N GLY A 857 9.60 -22.66 25.19
CA GLY A 857 9.35 -24.01 25.68
C GLY A 857 9.97 -24.27 27.05
N PRO A 858 9.65 -25.41 27.66
CA PRO A 858 10.30 -25.85 28.89
C PRO A 858 11.79 -26.10 28.67
N TRP A 859 12.59 -25.89 29.71
CA TRP A 859 14.00 -26.28 29.73
C TRP A 859 14.13 -27.80 29.65
N SER A 860 15.15 -28.26 28.91
CA SER A 860 15.57 -29.66 28.93
C SER A 860 16.02 -30.08 30.32
N GLU A 861 16.08 -31.39 30.54
CA GLU A 861 16.92 -31.96 31.60
C GLU A 861 18.37 -31.47 31.44
N ALA A 862 19.13 -31.44 32.54
CA ALA A 862 20.51 -31.00 32.53
C ALA A 862 21.38 -31.93 31.64
N ILE A 863 22.02 -31.35 30.62
CA ILE A 863 22.97 -32.02 29.73
C ILE A 863 24.35 -31.98 30.35
N GLY A 864 25.02 -33.13 30.39
CA GLY A 864 26.35 -33.28 31.02
C GLY A 864 26.30 -34.27 32.18
N PRO A 865 27.26 -34.23 33.12
CA PRO A 865 28.38 -33.30 33.16
C PRO A 865 29.35 -33.46 31.99
N ILE A 866 29.80 -32.33 31.45
CA ILE A 866 30.88 -32.22 30.46
C ILE A 866 32.18 -32.02 31.21
N ARG A 867 33.13 -32.95 31.03
CA ARG A 867 34.43 -32.89 31.71
C ARG A 867 35.37 -31.94 30.96
N VAL A 868 35.96 -31.00 31.69
CA VAL A 868 36.94 -30.03 31.18
C VAL A 868 38.32 -30.42 31.68
N PRO A 869 39.28 -30.75 30.80
CA PRO A 869 40.65 -31.08 31.21
C PRO A 869 41.40 -29.84 31.71
N ASP A 870 42.32 -30.03 32.66
CA ASP A 870 43.27 -28.98 33.07
C ASP A 870 44.33 -28.80 31.98
N VAL A 871 44.36 -27.62 31.36
CA VAL A 871 45.26 -27.30 30.24
C VAL A 871 46.32 -26.26 30.63
N ARG A 872 46.54 -26.02 31.93
CA ARG A 872 47.48 -25.00 32.41
C ARG A 872 48.94 -25.35 32.06
N ILE A 873 49.68 -24.34 31.63
CA ILE A 873 51.13 -24.38 31.53
C ILE A 873 51.71 -24.24 32.94
N ALA A 874 52.70 -25.07 33.29
CA ALA A 874 53.41 -24.90 34.55
C ALA A 874 54.25 -23.60 34.53
N PRO A 875 54.33 -22.85 35.64
CA PRO A 875 55.23 -21.70 35.74
C PRO A 875 56.67 -22.10 35.38
N PRO A 876 57.46 -21.21 34.75
CA PRO A 876 58.85 -21.53 34.45
C PRO A 876 59.60 -21.87 35.74
N PRO A 877 60.40 -22.95 35.76
CA PRO A 877 61.30 -23.21 36.87
C PRO A 877 62.28 -22.04 37.03
N ASN A 878 62.72 -21.77 38.25
CA ASN A 878 63.82 -20.84 38.50
C ASN A 878 65.08 -21.66 38.81
N LEU A 879 65.95 -21.79 37.82
CA LEU A 879 67.20 -22.55 37.92
C LEU A 879 68.20 -21.74 38.74
N LEU A 880 68.36 -22.13 40.00
CA LEU A 880 69.14 -21.38 40.99
C LEU A 880 70.64 -21.48 40.73
N ARG A 881 71.13 -22.69 40.47
CA ARG A 881 72.54 -22.95 40.19
C ARG A 881 72.77 -24.33 39.58
N ALA A 882 73.89 -24.47 38.89
CA ALA A 882 74.48 -25.73 38.51
C ALA A 882 75.92 -25.74 39.03
N THR A 883 76.25 -26.71 39.87
CA THR A 883 77.57 -26.78 40.54
C THR A 883 78.11 -28.20 40.47
N ALA A 884 79.42 -28.33 40.28
CA ALA A 884 80.09 -29.59 40.55
C ALA A 884 80.02 -29.88 42.06
N PRO A 885 79.66 -31.10 42.50
CA PRO A 885 79.60 -31.44 43.92
C PRO A 885 80.98 -31.28 44.58
N PRO A 886 81.05 -30.91 45.88
CA PRO A 886 82.30 -30.78 46.61
C PRO A 886 83.05 -32.11 46.65
N VAL A 887 84.33 -32.05 46.29
CA VAL A 887 85.21 -33.19 45.95
C VAL A 887 85.36 -34.16 47.13
N VAL A 888 84.90 -35.40 46.94
CA VAL A 888 85.34 -36.58 47.73
C VAL A 888 86.18 -37.53 46.87
N ASP A 889 86.14 -37.39 45.55
CA ASP A 889 86.87 -38.21 44.58
C ASP A 889 87.17 -37.37 43.31
N ASP A 890 88.45 -37.28 42.93
CA ASP A 890 88.94 -36.52 41.77
C ASP A 890 88.45 -37.07 40.41
N ARG A 891 87.67 -38.16 40.41
CA ARG A 891 87.07 -38.78 39.21
C ARG A 891 85.64 -38.35 38.89
N GLN A 892 85.05 -37.41 39.63
CA GLN A 892 83.60 -37.15 39.53
C GLN A 892 83.16 -36.27 38.35
N ARG A 893 82.65 -36.93 37.30
CA ARG A 893 82.01 -36.36 36.09
C ARG A 893 80.54 -35.99 36.30
N ARG A 894 80.25 -35.26 37.39
CA ARG A 894 78.88 -34.98 37.83
C ARG A 894 78.61 -33.48 37.92
N LEU A 895 77.37 -33.09 37.66
CA LEU A 895 76.85 -31.76 37.93
C LEU A 895 75.56 -31.87 38.74
N ARG A 896 75.48 -31.11 39.83
CA ARG A 896 74.27 -30.95 40.63
C ARG A 896 73.54 -29.69 40.16
N LEU A 897 72.34 -29.85 39.63
CA LEU A 897 71.44 -28.76 39.29
C LEU A 897 70.42 -28.57 40.41
N GLU A 898 70.15 -27.32 40.74
CA GLU A 898 69.16 -26.92 41.72
C GLU A 898 68.23 -25.87 41.14
N TRP A 899 66.92 -26.11 41.21
CA TRP A 899 65.90 -25.16 40.81
C TRP A 899 64.76 -25.12 41.81
N THR A 900 63.92 -24.09 41.71
CA THR A 900 62.65 -24.00 42.44
C THR A 900 61.50 -23.99 41.45
N GLN A 901 60.36 -24.55 41.86
CA GLN A 901 59.14 -24.56 41.05
C GLN A 901 58.02 -23.80 41.75
N GLY A 902 57.45 -22.81 41.06
CA GLY A 902 56.23 -22.14 41.51
C GLY A 902 54.96 -22.93 41.18
N GLY A 903 53.94 -22.80 42.02
CA GLY A 903 52.61 -23.36 41.79
C GLY A 903 52.43 -24.82 42.25
N PRO A 904 51.27 -25.44 41.95
CA PRO A 904 50.95 -26.79 42.37
C PRO A 904 51.84 -27.82 41.67
N LEU A 905 52.43 -28.72 42.48
CA LEU A 905 53.40 -29.74 42.06
C LEU A 905 52.77 -31.04 41.56
N ASP A 906 51.47 -31.21 41.79
CA ASP A 906 50.74 -32.37 41.32
C ASP A 906 50.85 -32.50 39.80
N ASP A 907 51.17 -33.72 39.35
CA ASP A 907 51.31 -34.13 37.95
C ASP A 907 52.41 -33.41 37.16
N LEU A 908 53.40 -32.88 37.86
CA LEU A 908 54.49 -32.12 37.27
C LEU A 908 55.80 -32.92 37.15
N GLY A 909 56.29 -33.06 35.92
CA GLY A 909 57.63 -33.55 35.59
C GLY A 909 58.58 -32.41 35.18
N PHE A 910 59.84 -32.74 34.91
CA PHE A 910 60.87 -31.79 34.52
C PHE A 910 61.75 -32.34 33.40
N VAL A 911 62.02 -31.51 32.41
CA VAL A 911 62.96 -31.78 31.34
C VAL A 911 64.19 -30.90 31.53
N VAL A 912 65.38 -31.50 31.55
CA VAL A 912 66.65 -30.76 31.58
C VAL A 912 67.27 -30.81 30.20
N GLU A 913 67.59 -29.64 29.68
CA GLU A 913 68.20 -29.47 28.37
C GLU A 913 69.55 -28.78 28.49
N VAL A 914 70.45 -29.06 27.56
CA VAL A 914 71.77 -28.42 27.48
C VAL A 914 72.06 -27.83 26.11
N SER A 915 72.89 -26.80 26.09
CA SER A 915 73.50 -26.25 24.89
C SER A 915 75.00 -26.07 25.11
N ASP A 916 75.78 -26.30 24.06
CA ASP A 916 77.25 -26.19 24.08
C ASP A 916 77.74 -24.75 23.89
N GLY A 917 76.82 -23.76 23.86
CA GLY A 917 77.12 -22.33 24.00
C GLY A 917 77.92 -21.67 22.86
N ALA A 918 78.27 -22.39 21.79
CA ALA A 918 79.17 -21.91 20.74
C ALA A 918 78.63 -22.00 19.29
N GLY A 919 77.36 -22.35 19.08
CA GLY A 919 76.76 -22.40 17.74
C GLY A 919 75.24 -22.56 17.77
N ASN A 920 74.57 -22.41 16.62
CA ASN A 920 73.13 -22.62 16.41
C ASN A 920 72.66 -24.08 16.62
N ASP A 921 73.49 -24.93 17.24
CA ASP A 921 73.15 -26.30 17.61
C ASP A 921 72.17 -26.22 18.78
N GLY A 922 70.89 -26.43 18.46
CA GLY A 922 69.78 -26.27 19.39
C GLY A 922 69.91 -27.07 20.70
N TRP A 923 69.06 -26.74 21.66
CA TRP A 923 68.99 -27.41 22.97
C TRP A 923 68.75 -28.92 22.83
N ARG A 924 69.60 -29.73 23.47
CA ARG A 924 69.47 -31.18 23.53
C ARG A 924 68.95 -31.65 24.89
N LEU A 925 67.99 -32.57 24.89
CA LEU A 925 67.48 -33.23 26.10
C LEU A 925 68.58 -34.09 26.74
N VAL A 926 68.84 -33.89 28.03
CA VAL A 926 69.80 -34.71 28.80
C VAL A 926 69.16 -35.48 29.95
N ALA A 927 68.02 -35.03 30.46
CA ALA A 927 67.23 -35.77 31.45
C ALA A 927 65.74 -35.44 31.31
N ASP A 928 64.89 -36.45 31.52
CA ASP A 928 63.44 -36.34 31.51
C ASP A 928 62.88 -37.01 32.76
N TYR A 929 62.45 -36.20 33.72
CA TYR A 929 61.92 -36.62 35.01
C TYR A 929 60.39 -36.60 34.97
N LEU A 930 59.74 -37.76 35.10
CA LEU A 930 58.29 -37.89 35.21
C LEU A 930 57.79 -37.36 36.57
N PRO A 931 56.48 -37.05 36.70
CA PRO A 931 55.90 -36.65 37.99
C PRO A 931 56.24 -37.64 39.11
N GLY A 932 56.71 -37.10 40.25
CA GLY A 932 57.13 -37.89 41.40
C GLY A 932 58.53 -38.53 41.33
N MET A 933 59.25 -38.45 40.20
CA MET A 933 60.63 -38.98 40.10
C MET A 933 61.65 -38.16 40.90
N LEU A 934 61.40 -36.87 41.07
CA LEU A 934 62.19 -36.00 41.93
C LEU A 934 61.33 -35.60 43.13
N ALA A 935 61.82 -35.89 44.34
CA ALA A 935 61.20 -35.39 45.55
C ALA A 935 61.46 -33.88 45.67
N ALA A 936 60.41 -33.11 45.94
CA ALA A 936 60.57 -31.71 46.30
C ALA A 936 61.13 -31.62 47.73
N GLU A 937 62.22 -30.87 47.90
CA GLU A 937 62.71 -30.41 49.20
C GLU A 937 61.86 -29.22 49.70
N GLU A 938 62.23 -28.65 50.85
CA GLU A 938 61.59 -27.44 51.38
C GLU A 938 61.51 -26.32 50.31
N ASN A 939 60.39 -25.59 50.31
CA ASN A 939 60.11 -24.50 49.36
C ASN A 939 60.05 -24.92 47.89
N ALA A 940 59.59 -26.14 47.59
CA ALA A 940 59.46 -26.66 46.23
C ALA A 940 60.78 -26.61 45.44
N ARG A 941 61.89 -26.88 46.15
CA ARG A 941 63.22 -26.98 45.59
C ARG A 941 63.46 -28.39 45.07
N PHE A 942 64.05 -28.49 43.88
CA PHE A 942 64.39 -29.74 43.25
C PHE A 942 65.89 -29.80 43.00
N VAL A 943 66.45 -30.99 43.23
CA VAL A 943 67.86 -31.28 43.00
C VAL A 943 67.96 -32.44 42.03
N ALA A 944 68.73 -32.27 40.97
CA ALA A 944 69.08 -33.37 40.07
C ALA A 944 70.59 -33.48 39.91
N GLU A 945 71.09 -34.71 39.91
CA GLU A 945 72.47 -35.00 39.51
C GLU A 945 72.49 -35.46 38.06
N LEU A 946 73.18 -34.70 37.20
CA LEU A 946 73.57 -35.16 35.88
C LEU A 946 74.90 -35.88 35.99
N VAL A 947 74.94 -37.10 35.46
CA VAL A 947 76.14 -37.93 35.39
C VAL A 947 76.76 -37.86 33.99
N ASP A 948 78.00 -38.31 33.90
CA ASP A 948 78.80 -38.43 32.68
C ASP A 948 78.98 -37.13 31.87
N GLN A 949 79.12 -36.01 32.56
CA GLN A 949 79.40 -34.72 31.95
C GLN A 949 80.90 -34.59 31.62
N VAL A 950 81.24 -34.04 30.44
CA VAL A 950 82.63 -33.88 30.00
C VAL A 950 83.35 -32.87 30.90
N PRO A 951 84.41 -33.26 31.63
CA PRO A 951 85.09 -32.36 32.55
C PRO A 951 85.71 -31.14 31.86
N GLY A 952 85.56 -29.98 32.50
CA GLY A 952 86.12 -28.70 32.04
C GLY A 952 85.37 -28.03 30.87
N LYS A 953 84.44 -28.71 30.18
CA LYS A 953 83.63 -28.10 29.11
C LYS A 953 82.55 -27.19 29.72
N PRO A 954 82.50 -25.89 29.40
CA PRO A 954 81.41 -25.02 29.81
C PRO A 954 80.14 -25.39 29.06
N THR A 955 79.09 -25.74 29.80
CA THR A 955 77.81 -26.17 29.25
C THR A 955 76.70 -25.31 29.84
N GLN A 956 75.79 -24.82 28.99
CA GLN A 956 74.59 -24.11 29.41
C GLN A 956 73.48 -25.11 29.70
N PHE A 957 72.77 -24.91 30.81
CA PHE A 957 71.65 -25.73 31.25
C PHE A 957 70.39 -24.89 31.38
N ARG A 958 69.25 -25.48 31.02
CA ARG A 958 67.92 -24.97 31.37
C ARG A 958 67.00 -26.11 31.77
N VAL A 959 66.00 -25.79 32.58
CA VAL A 959 64.99 -26.73 33.05
C VAL A 959 63.63 -26.27 32.55
N VAL A 960 62.82 -27.23 32.10
CA VAL A 960 61.47 -26.98 31.62
C VAL A 960 60.52 -27.84 32.45
N ALA A 961 59.59 -27.20 33.14
CA ALA A 961 58.51 -27.92 33.82
C ALA A 961 57.56 -28.52 32.77
N VAL A 962 57.13 -29.77 32.95
CA VAL A 962 56.21 -30.45 32.02
C VAL A 962 55.01 -30.94 32.81
N ARG A 963 53.82 -30.41 32.54
CA ARG A 963 52.59 -30.88 33.19
C ARG A 963 52.05 -32.07 32.40
N HIS A 964 51.75 -33.14 33.12
CA HIS A 964 51.12 -34.34 32.57
C HIS A 964 49.62 -34.22 32.87
N ALA A 965 48.80 -33.96 31.85
CA ALA A 965 47.35 -33.91 32.07
C ALA A 965 46.88 -35.34 32.42
N LEU A 966 46.52 -35.57 33.69
CA LEU A 966 45.96 -36.84 34.14
C LEU A 966 44.54 -37.02 33.58
N ASP A 967 44.27 -38.23 33.08
CA ASP A 967 42.92 -38.73 32.89
C ASP A 967 42.44 -39.37 34.20
N PRO A 968 41.47 -38.80 34.93
CA PRO A 968 40.96 -39.40 36.16
C PRO A 968 40.20 -40.73 35.95
N ALA A 969 39.80 -41.03 34.71
CA ALA A 969 39.06 -42.26 34.36
C ALA A 969 39.97 -43.37 33.78
N ASP A 970 41.22 -43.04 33.42
CA ASP A 970 42.23 -44.00 32.98
C ASP A 970 43.52 -43.84 33.81
N PRO A 971 43.57 -44.38 35.05
CA PRO A 971 44.77 -44.36 35.87
C PRO A 971 45.97 -45.11 35.26
N TRP A 972 45.75 -45.85 34.15
CA TRP A 972 46.79 -46.55 33.38
C TRP A 972 47.15 -45.83 32.08
N GLY A 973 46.45 -44.75 31.73
CA GLY A 973 46.66 -43.91 30.56
C GLY A 973 47.90 -43.03 30.72
N LEU A 974 49.07 -43.66 30.72
CA LEU A 974 50.37 -43.00 30.69
C LEU A 974 50.40 -41.89 29.63
N ALA A 975 50.28 -40.64 30.09
CA ALA A 975 50.76 -39.41 29.48
C ALA A 975 50.63 -39.29 27.94
N ARG A 976 49.41 -39.11 27.40
CA ARG A 976 49.28 -38.72 25.98
C ARG A 976 49.44 -37.22 25.71
N THR A 977 49.18 -36.37 26.71
CA THR A 977 49.28 -34.90 26.53
C THR A 977 50.26 -34.31 27.54
N ARG A 978 51.52 -34.19 27.12
CA ARG A 978 52.58 -33.49 27.86
C ARG A 978 52.51 -32.00 27.53
N ILE A 979 52.17 -31.16 28.50
CA ILE A 979 52.11 -29.70 28.34
C ILE A 979 53.45 -29.15 28.80
N ARG A 980 54.34 -28.89 27.83
CA ARG A 980 55.64 -28.28 28.06
C ARG A 980 55.48 -26.84 28.57
N GLY A 981 56.14 -26.54 29.68
CA GLY A 981 56.23 -25.23 30.33
C GLY A 981 57.12 -24.25 29.59
N LEU A 982 57.16 -23.02 30.10
CA LEU A 982 58.22 -22.07 29.75
C LEU A 982 59.55 -22.54 30.33
N GLU A 983 60.64 -22.23 29.64
CA GLU A 983 61.98 -22.59 30.11
C GLU A 983 62.43 -21.74 31.29
N SER A 984 63.30 -22.30 32.13
CA SER A 984 63.99 -21.56 33.18
C SER A 984 64.97 -20.54 32.60
N ASN A 985 65.48 -19.66 33.46
CA ASN A 985 66.75 -18.98 33.19
C ASN A 985 67.87 -20.01 32.93
N GLU A 986 68.86 -19.59 32.16
CA GLU A 986 70.00 -20.42 31.78
C GLU A 986 71.12 -20.29 32.82
N VAL A 987 71.79 -21.40 33.15
CA VAL A 987 72.98 -21.41 34.01
C VAL A 987 74.10 -22.15 33.31
N THR A 988 75.30 -21.56 33.30
CA THR A 988 76.51 -22.21 32.77
C THR A 988 77.28 -22.89 33.88
N ALA A 989 77.65 -24.15 33.70
CA ALA A 989 78.50 -24.88 34.64
C ALA A 989 79.48 -25.79 33.91
N MET A 990 80.51 -26.23 34.64
CA MET A 990 81.53 -27.16 34.16
C MET A 990 81.62 -28.33 35.14
N ALA A 991 81.59 -29.55 34.62
CA ALA A 991 81.89 -30.72 35.43
C ALA A 991 83.38 -30.72 35.83
N LEU A 992 83.68 -31.21 37.02
CA LEU A 992 85.04 -31.50 37.45
C LEU A 992 85.41 -32.94 37.08
N GLY A 993 86.64 -33.33 37.36
CA GLY A 993 87.13 -34.69 37.13
C GLY A 993 88.15 -34.82 36.00
N GLU A 994 88.53 -36.06 35.74
CA GLU A 994 89.48 -36.43 34.70
C GLU A 994 88.78 -36.67 33.36
N LEU A 995 89.37 -36.15 32.27
CA LEU A 995 89.01 -36.57 30.92
C LEU A 995 89.30 -38.06 30.79
N ARG A 996 88.39 -38.80 30.17
CA ARG A 996 88.67 -40.18 29.79
C ARG A 996 89.72 -40.14 28.69
N PRO A 997 90.79 -40.95 28.76
CA PRO A 997 91.74 -41.02 27.66
C PRO A 997 91.11 -41.71 26.43
N PRO A 998 91.62 -41.46 25.22
CA PRO A 998 91.32 -42.29 24.06
C PRO A 998 91.73 -43.74 24.34
N THR A 999 90.92 -44.69 23.90
CA THR A 999 91.18 -46.13 24.09
C THR A 999 91.43 -46.82 22.75
N ASP A 1000 91.86 -48.07 22.80
CA ASP A 1000 92.01 -48.93 21.62
C ASP A 1000 92.97 -48.36 20.57
N LEU A 1001 94.06 -47.72 21.02
CA LEU A 1001 95.12 -47.26 20.12
C LEU A 1001 95.73 -48.45 19.39
N ALA A 1002 95.60 -48.45 18.07
CA ALA A 1002 96.20 -49.42 17.18
C ALA A 1002 97.03 -48.70 16.11
N ALA A 1003 98.19 -49.27 15.78
CA ALA A 1003 99.08 -48.78 14.74
C ALA A 1003 99.23 -49.84 13.64
N ARG A 1004 99.21 -49.41 12.39
CA ARG A 1004 99.40 -50.26 11.22
C ARG A 1004 100.39 -49.62 10.27
N TYR A 1005 101.48 -50.32 9.94
CA TYR A 1005 102.40 -49.90 8.88
C TYR A 1005 101.76 -50.14 7.51
N LEU A 1006 101.71 -49.11 6.67
CA LEU A 1006 101.02 -49.15 5.37
C LEU A 1006 101.95 -49.45 4.18
N GLY A 1007 103.27 -49.54 4.40
CA GLY A 1007 104.26 -49.46 3.32
C GLY A 1007 104.66 -48.00 3.03
N ASP A 1008 105.73 -47.81 2.26
CA ASP A 1008 106.25 -46.48 1.82
C ASP A 1008 106.60 -45.49 2.95
N GLY A 1009 106.88 -45.99 4.16
CA GLY A 1009 107.20 -45.14 5.31
C GLY A 1009 105.98 -44.51 5.98
N ALA A 1010 104.75 -44.95 5.72
CA ALA A 1010 103.54 -44.42 6.37
C ALA A 1010 103.00 -45.36 7.46
N ILE A 1011 102.54 -44.79 8.58
CA ILE A 1011 101.89 -45.47 9.68
C ILE A 1011 100.49 -44.89 9.87
N GLU A 1012 99.49 -45.76 9.96
CA GLU A 1012 98.13 -45.38 10.32
C GLU A 1012 97.88 -45.70 11.79
N LEU A 1013 97.47 -44.69 12.55
CA LEU A 1013 97.00 -44.81 13.92
C LEU A 1013 95.48 -44.73 13.94
N THR A 1014 94.84 -45.60 14.71
CA THR A 1014 93.40 -45.58 14.97
C THR A 1014 93.13 -45.73 16.45
N TRP A 1015 92.08 -45.09 16.97
CA TRP A 1015 91.68 -45.13 18.39
C TRP A 1015 90.18 -44.84 18.55
N ARG A 1016 89.65 -44.94 19.76
CA ARG A 1016 88.28 -44.54 20.10
C ARG A 1016 88.25 -43.40 21.12
N ASN A 1017 87.50 -42.35 20.80
CA ASN A 1017 87.27 -41.25 21.74
C ASN A 1017 86.22 -41.66 22.76
N ARG A 1018 86.48 -41.41 24.04
CA ARG A 1018 85.58 -41.73 25.16
C ARG A 1018 84.87 -40.48 25.68
N ASP A 1019 85.45 -39.32 25.42
CA ASP A 1019 84.84 -38.00 25.60
C ASP A 1019 84.95 -37.17 24.33
N GLU A 1020 84.34 -35.99 24.37
CA GLU A 1020 84.62 -34.92 23.44
C GLU A 1020 85.92 -34.20 23.85
N TYR A 1021 86.90 -34.20 22.95
CA TYR A 1021 88.19 -33.52 23.15
C TYR A 1021 88.25 -32.27 22.28
N ARG A 1022 89.11 -31.32 22.65
CA ARG A 1022 89.42 -30.17 21.78
C ARG A 1022 90.45 -30.54 20.73
N TRP A 1023 91.46 -31.31 21.13
CA TRP A 1023 92.51 -31.84 20.25
C TRP A 1023 93.01 -33.19 20.74
N ILE A 1024 93.62 -33.95 19.85
CA ILE A 1024 94.41 -35.13 20.19
C ILE A 1024 95.85 -34.87 19.77
N GLU A 1025 96.77 -34.95 20.73
CA GLU A 1025 98.21 -34.87 20.50
C GLU A 1025 98.76 -36.29 20.31
N VAL A 1026 99.24 -36.57 19.11
CA VAL A 1026 99.92 -37.82 18.75
C VAL A 1026 101.41 -37.64 19.01
N ARG A 1027 101.98 -38.47 19.89
CA ARG A 1027 103.40 -38.45 20.24
C ARG A 1027 104.10 -39.66 19.64
N ARG A 1028 105.22 -39.46 18.96
CA ARG A 1028 106.02 -40.50 18.32
C ARG A 1028 107.47 -40.48 18.76
N ARG A 1029 108.05 -41.62 19.12
CA ARG A 1029 109.47 -41.78 19.45
C ARG A 1029 110.12 -42.85 18.56
N ALA A 1030 111.21 -42.45 17.90
CA ALA A 1030 111.99 -43.30 17.01
C ALA A 1030 112.90 -44.30 17.78
N PRO A 1031 113.35 -45.40 17.14
CA PRO A 1031 114.27 -46.35 17.75
C PRO A 1031 115.54 -45.67 18.29
N GLY A 1032 115.81 -45.83 19.59
CA GLY A 1032 116.98 -45.26 20.27
C GLY A 1032 116.92 -43.75 20.57
N ALA A 1033 115.81 -43.06 20.28
CA ALA A 1033 115.63 -41.65 20.62
C ALA A 1033 115.15 -41.46 22.07
N TYR A 1034 115.62 -40.42 22.76
CA TYR A 1034 115.26 -40.12 24.15
C TYR A 1034 113.93 -39.34 24.32
N GLY A 1035 113.33 -38.80 23.26
CA GLY A 1035 112.14 -37.94 23.33
C GLY A 1035 111.09 -38.20 22.25
N PHE A 1036 109.87 -37.70 22.47
CA PHE A 1036 108.76 -37.80 21.53
C PHE A 1036 108.65 -36.55 20.62
N THR A 1037 108.50 -36.78 19.32
CA THR A 1037 107.95 -35.81 18.36
C THR A 1037 106.44 -35.71 18.53
N ARG A 1038 105.84 -34.52 18.40
CA ARG A 1038 104.43 -34.28 18.71
C ARG A 1038 103.69 -33.70 17.50
N SER A 1039 102.55 -34.28 17.17
CA SER A 1039 101.62 -33.83 16.15
C SER A 1039 100.25 -33.62 16.79
N ARG A 1040 99.40 -32.75 16.23
CA ARG A 1040 98.05 -32.51 16.73
C ARG A 1040 97.01 -32.70 15.64
N CYS A 1041 95.86 -33.23 16.02
CA CYS A 1041 94.67 -33.29 15.17
C CYS A 1041 93.41 -32.90 15.96
N ASP A 1042 92.30 -32.72 15.23
CA ASP A 1042 91.00 -32.33 15.81
C ASP A 1042 90.53 -33.39 16.81
N GLY A 1043 89.88 -32.95 17.90
CA GLY A 1043 89.55 -33.81 19.03
C GLY A 1043 88.47 -34.87 18.75
N ASP A 1044 87.73 -34.75 17.66
CA ASP A 1044 86.76 -35.73 17.16
C ASP A 1044 87.40 -36.80 16.27
N ARG A 1045 88.64 -36.59 15.80
CA ARG A 1045 89.33 -37.59 14.99
C ARG A 1045 89.59 -38.86 15.79
N GLN A 1046 89.45 -39.97 15.08
CA GLN A 1046 89.72 -41.32 15.58
C GLN A 1046 90.79 -42.05 14.74
N ARG A 1047 91.38 -41.33 13.77
CA ARG A 1047 92.43 -41.82 12.88
C ARG A 1047 93.45 -40.72 12.59
N PHE A 1048 94.72 -41.10 12.47
CA PHE A 1048 95.82 -40.22 12.08
C PHE A 1048 96.83 -40.98 11.23
N SER A 1049 97.25 -40.38 10.11
CA SER A 1049 98.32 -40.92 9.30
C SER A 1049 99.61 -40.17 9.62
N ASP A 1050 100.62 -40.91 10.02
CA ASP A 1050 101.95 -40.40 10.32
C ASP A 1050 102.93 -40.85 9.22
N ALA A 1051 103.71 -39.91 8.69
CA ALA A 1051 104.76 -40.20 7.72
C ALA A 1051 106.11 -40.27 8.45
N LEU A 1052 106.81 -41.40 8.33
CA LEU A 1052 108.15 -41.57 8.84
C LEU A 1052 109.13 -40.71 8.03
N PRO A 1053 110.18 -40.14 8.67
CA PRO A 1053 111.20 -39.39 7.94
C PRO A 1053 111.90 -40.25 6.88
N ALA A 1054 112.28 -39.64 5.75
CA ALA A 1054 113.09 -40.31 4.74
C ALA A 1054 114.40 -40.84 5.37
N GLY A 1055 114.67 -42.14 5.25
CA GLY A 1055 115.80 -42.82 5.91
C GLY A 1055 115.55 -43.27 7.35
N ALA A 1056 114.29 -43.41 7.77
CA ALA A 1056 113.89 -43.97 9.05
C ALA A 1056 114.59 -45.32 9.34
N LYS A 1057 115.17 -45.45 10.54
CA LYS A 1057 115.80 -46.69 10.99
C LYS A 1057 114.73 -47.76 11.22
N ALA A 1058 114.97 -48.96 10.73
CA ALA A 1058 114.21 -50.15 11.12
C ALA A 1058 114.34 -50.36 12.63
N GLY A 1059 113.25 -50.75 13.29
CA GLY A 1059 113.21 -50.93 14.74
C GLY A 1059 111.87 -50.60 15.38
N GLU A 1060 111.87 -50.51 16.71
CA GLU A 1060 110.67 -50.23 17.51
C GLU A 1060 110.34 -48.73 17.57
N TRP A 1061 109.17 -48.37 17.03
CA TRP A 1061 108.59 -47.03 17.09
C TRP A 1061 107.50 -47.01 18.17
N HIS A 1062 107.55 -46.02 19.06
CA HIS A 1062 106.54 -45.85 20.12
C HIS A 1062 105.57 -44.72 19.78
N TYR A 1063 104.28 -44.98 19.96
CA TYR A 1063 103.22 -43.99 19.81
C TYR A 1063 102.39 -43.86 21.09
N GLU A 1064 102.17 -42.62 21.51
CA GLU A 1064 101.31 -42.26 22.65
C GLU A 1064 100.25 -41.25 22.18
N LEU A 1065 99.00 -41.36 22.66
CA LEU A 1065 98.00 -40.31 22.49
C LEU A 1065 97.82 -39.50 23.77
N VAL A 1066 97.71 -38.19 23.62
CA VAL A 1066 97.29 -37.29 24.70
C VAL A 1066 96.05 -36.55 24.24
N ALA A 1067 94.88 -36.90 24.80
CA ALA A 1067 93.67 -36.12 24.61
C ALA A 1067 93.78 -34.82 25.41
N ILE A 1068 93.46 -33.71 24.75
CA ILE A 1068 93.51 -32.38 25.34
C ILE A 1068 92.10 -31.79 25.25
N GLY A 1069 91.47 -31.56 26.39
CA GLY A 1069 90.19 -30.87 26.50
C GLY A 1069 90.35 -29.46 27.09
N TYR A 1070 89.28 -28.96 27.69
CA TYR A 1070 89.20 -27.61 28.25
C TYR A 1070 89.97 -27.51 29.58
N GLY A 1071 91.28 -27.28 29.49
CA GLY A 1071 92.17 -27.14 30.65
C GLY A 1071 92.59 -28.46 31.32
N ARG A 1072 92.28 -29.60 30.70
CA ARG A 1072 92.58 -30.95 31.18
C ARG A 1072 93.26 -31.76 30.08
N GLN A 1073 94.07 -32.74 30.48
CA GLN A 1073 94.73 -33.68 29.57
C GLN A 1073 94.55 -35.10 30.09
N ALA A 1074 94.42 -36.06 29.18
CA ALA A 1074 94.39 -37.49 29.50
C ALA A 1074 95.32 -38.25 28.57
N HIS A 1075 96.21 -39.05 29.14
CA HIS A 1075 97.15 -39.89 28.41
C HIS A 1075 96.49 -41.23 28.09
N GLY A 1076 96.38 -41.57 26.81
CA GLY A 1076 95.74 -42.78 26.32
C GLY A 1076 96.67 -43.60 25.44
N GLY A 1077 96.76 -44.90 25.73
CA GLY A 1077 97.47 -45.91 24.94
C GLY A 1077 98.96 -45.64 24.67
N ASP A 1078 99.83 -46.58 25.02
CA ASP A 1078 101.18 -46.66 24.44
C ASP A 1078 101.20 -47.89 23.54
N ILE A 1079 101.64 -47.74 22.29
CA ILE A 1079 101.84 -48.87 21.39
C ILE A 1079 103.23 -48.83 20.79
N VAL A 1080 103.86 -50.00 20.76
CA VAL A 1080 105.14 -50.23 20.09
C VAL A 1080 104.86 -50.93 18.78
N LEU A 1081 105.30 -50.33 17.67
CA LEU A 1081 105.22 -50.90 16.34
C LEU A 1081 106.64 -51.18 15.84
N THR A 1082 106.93 -52.42 15.48
CA THR A 1082 108.17 -52.78 14.79
C THR A 1082 107.99 -52.49 13.29
N VAL A 1083 108.79 -51.58 12.75
CA VAL A 1083 108.79 -51.17 11.33
C VAL A 1083 109.98 -51.77 10.59
#